data_AF-A0AAQ3TKG9-F1
#
_entry.id   AF-A0AAQ3TKG9-F1
#
_cell.length_a   1.000
_cell.length_b   1.000
_cell.length_c   1.000
_cell.angle_alpha   90.00
_cell.angle_beta   90.00
_cell.angle_gamma   90.00
#
_symmetry.space_group_name_H-M   'P 1'
#
loop_
_entity.id
_entity.type
_entity.pdbx_description
1 polymer ?
#
loop_
_entity_poly.entity_id
_entity_poly.type
_entity_poly.pdbx_seq_one_letter_code
_entity_poly.pdbx_strand_id
1 'polypeptide(L)'
;MVARWRGGGNAIGVALGSKRIQLRPTEQTSQLATPQPKQRQLPQGRDEHGRPHETAGTCGILTYKYPTPSPFGDHTNNTRKPLLISCTSTTKTIAYQQRRKLPVPSSYTTREMASPRSRSHVALALVSVLLLASARLSVGARSLLELYKPPASALLTYHNGAVLQGRIPVSIVWYGRFTPAQKAVVTDFLQSLTTASPAPTPSVSQWWNTINQLYLSKARRTTSSNGAAAQVVLGGQVADEGCSLGKRLTLAQLPQLAARAGAKEGGIALVLTAQDVAVDGFCMSRCGLHGSDARAGTAYVWVGNSATQCPGQCAWPFHQPLYGPQTPALVPPSGDVGMDGMVINIASMVAGTVTNPFRDGFYQGDKDAPLEAATACTGVYGSGAYPGFAGNLAVDSATGASYNANGAHGRKYLLPALFNPATSTCSTLAVGLAVVVVLLASSAQLCMGARRRMELYQPNPADMLSYHNGAVLNGNIAVSVLWYGQFTQVQKTIIYDFILSLTMMPQAASPSVAQWWSTIDQQYLSKAAQAALNNAGEAKKTQVLLGNQVSDEGCSFGKSLTETQISALAARANPKKGGVSLVFTAQDVTVEGFCMSQCGLHGSDAKSGTAYVWVGNSATQCPGQCAWPFHQPEYGPQVPPLLPPNGDVGVDGMIANLASEFAGAVTNPFGNAYYQGASDAPLEAATACPGVFGSGSYPGYAGNLKVDQATGASYNANGAQGRKYLLPALYNPSTSSCSTLVDQLTCFAPSK
;
A
#
# COMPACT_ATOMS: atom_id res chain seq x y z
N MET A 1 -29.78 71.21 37.15
CA MET A 1 -28.67 72.18 36.97
C MET A 1 -27.85 71.69 35.79
N VAL A 2 -28.08 72.19 34.57
CA VAL A 2 -27.40 73.34 33.90
C VAL A 2 -25.97 72.92 33.51
N ALA A 3 -25.43 72.99 32.28
CA ALA A 3 -25.80 73.43 30.91
C ALA A 3 -24.72 72.85 29.95
N ARG A 4 -24.98 72.41 28.70
CA ARG A 4 -25.05 73.17 27.41
C ARG A 4 -23.83 74.11 27.17
N TRP A 5 -23.22 74.34 25.99
CA TRP A 5 -23.54 74.11 24.55
C TRP A 5 -22.38 74.59 23.65
N ARG A 6 -22.34 74.13 22.37
CA ARG A 6 -22.19 74.87 21.07
C ARG A 6 -21.48 73.96 20.04
N GLY A 7 -21.89 73.79 18.77
CA GLY A 7 -23.01 74.33 17.98
C GLY A 7 -22.60 74.56 16.51
N GLY A 8 -23.45 74.13 15.55
CA GLY A 8 -23.54 74.57 14.14
C GLY A 8 -23.21 73.49 13.08
N GLY A 9 -23.98 73.20 12.02
CA GLY A 9 -25.26 73.72 11.51
C GLY A 9 -25.28 73.81 9.96
N ASN A 10 -26.12 72.99 9.30
CA ASN A 10 -26.87 73.14 8.00
C ASN A 10 -26.12 73.32 6.65
N ALA A 11 -26.28 72.40 5.66
CA ALA A 11 -27.36 72.20 4.64
C ALA A 11 -27.04 72.93 3.31
N ILE A 12 -27.03 72.31 2.10
CA ILE A 12 -28.11 71.98 1.12
C ILE A 12 -27.32 71.32 -0.06
N GLY A 13 -27.63 70.17 -0.68
CA GLY A 13 -28.79 69.79 -1.51
C GLY A 13 -28.43 69.79 -3.01
N VAL A 14 -28.67 68.66 -3.72
CA VAL A 14 -29.19 68.48 -5.11
C VAL A 14 -28.63 67.21 -5.79
N ALA A 15 -29.53 66.51 -6.46
CA ALA A 15 -29.43 65.18 -7.04
C ALA A 15 -29.35 65.18 -8.59
N LEU A 16 -29.25 63.96 -9.14
CA LEU A 16 -29.65 63.49 -10.49
C LEU A 16 -28.68 63.68 -11.66
N GLY A 17 -28.55 62.62 -12.48
CA GLY A 17 -28.49 62.79 -13.94
C GLY A 17 -27.49 61.94 -14.73
N SER A 18 -28.02 60.92 -15.40
CA SER A 18 -27.43 59.99 -16.36
C SER A 18 -26.68 60.54 -17.60
N LYS A 19 -25.85 59.63 -18.18
CA LYS A 19 -25.61 59.28 -19.61
C LYS A 19 -24.28 59.66 -20.32
N ARG A 20 -23.64 58.57 -20.82
CA ARG A 20 -22.95 58.31 -22.12
C ARG A 20 -21.79 59.20 -22.59
N ILE A 21 -20.68 58.54 -22.99
CA ILE A 21 -19.95 58.61 -24.29
C ILE A 21 -19.02 57.37 -24.31
N GLN A 22 -19.29 56.32 -25.12
CA GLN A 22 -18.79 56.02 -26.48
C GLN A 22 -17.27 55.94 -26.65
N LEU A 23 -16.75 54.74 -26.92
CA LEU A 23 -15.66 54.49 -27.89
C LEU A 23 -15.89 53.15 -28.59
N ARG A 24 -15.82 53.17 -29.95
CA ARG A 24 -15.93 52.04 -30.88
C ARG A 24 -14.54 51.50 -31.24
N PRO A 25 -14.47 50.27 -31.80
CA PRO A 25 -13.23 49.53 -32.07
C PRO A 25 -12.73 49.68 -33.52
N THR A 26 -11.46 49.34 -33.75
CA THR A 26 -10.87 49.11 -35.09
C THR A 26 -10.01 47.85 -35.10
N GLU A 27 -10.28 46.99 -36.08
CA GLU A 27 -9.57 45.79 -36.50
C GLU A 27 -8.29 46.12 -37.30
N GLN A 28 -7.27 45.24 -37.28
CA GLN A 28 -6.86 44.43 -38.45
C GLN A 28 -5.55 43.62 -38.23
N THR A 29 -5.71 42.28 -38.25
CA THR A 29 -4.96 41.21 -38.96
C THR A 29 -3.43 41.18 -39.13
N SER A 30 -2.83 40.04 -38.77
CA SER A 30 -2.01 39.20 -39.69
C SER A 30 -1.92 37.73 -39.23
N GLN A 31 -2.06 36.80 -40.18
CA GLN A 31 -2.16 35.33 -40.06
C GLN A 31 -0.79 34.63 -39.90
N LEU A 32 -0.73 33.41 -39.32
CA LEU A 32 0.02 32.27 -39.90
C LEU A 32 -0.38 30.89 -39.30
N ALA A 33 -0.95 30.05 -40.17
CA ALA A 33 -0.91 28.60 -40.32
C ALA A 33 -1.05 27.61 -39.12
N THR A 34 -2.18 26.89 -39.11
CA THR A 34 -2.41 25.57 -38.49
C THR A 34 -2.18 24.43 -39.51
N PRO A 35 -1.62 23.27 -39.12
CA PRO A 35 -1.67 22.06 -39.94
C PRO A 35 -2.80 21.11 -39.51
N GLN A 36 -3.67 20.76 -40.46
CA GLN A 36 -4.58 19.60 -40.40
C GLN A 36 -3.84 18.29 -40.73
N PRO A 37 -4.23 17.14 -40.15
CA PRO A 37 -3.97 15.84 -40.75
C PRO A 37 -5.15 15.38 -41.61
N LYS A 38 -4.80 15.00 -42.83
CA LYS A 38 -5.65 14.54 -43.93
C LYS A 38 -6.33 13.21 -43.63
N GLN A 39 -7.61 13.12 -43.99
CA GLN A 39 -8.29 11.86 -44.32
C GLN A 39 -7.53 11.15 -45.46
N ARG A 40 -7.26 9.85 -45.29
CA ARG A 40 -6.78 9.00 -46.37
C ARG A 40 -7.86 7.99 -46.72
N GLN A 41 -8.35 8.10 -47.95
CA GLN A 41 -9.26 7.17 -48.59
C GLN A 41 -8.59 5.81 -48.84
N LEU A 42 -9.41 4.77 -48.70
CA LEU A 42 -9.21 3.41 -49.16
C LEU A 42 -8.89 3.33 -50.66
N PRO A 43 -8.16 2.31 -51.11
CA PRO A 43 -8.36 1.73 -52.43
C PRO A 43 -9.26 0.48 -52.33
N GLN A 44 -10.29 0.46 -53.17
CA GLN A 44 -11.01 -0.75 -53.57
C GLN A 44 -10.09 -1.67 -54.38
N GLY A 45 -10.15 -2.98 -54.09
CA GLY A 45 -9.71 -4.06 -54.98
C GLY A 45 -10.76 -5.16 -54.95
N ARG A 46 -11.30 -5.50 -56.13
CA ARG A 46 -12.32 -6.52 -56.40
C ARG A 46 -11.75 -7.95 -56.28
N ASP A 47 -12.60 -8.83 -55.75
CA ASP A 47 -13.00 -10.18 -56.18
C ASP A 47 -12.03 -11.06 -56.99
N GLU A 48 -11.77 -12.29 -56.51
CA GLU A 48 -12.40 -13.51 -57.07
C GLU A 48 -11.99 -14.82 -56.32
N HIS A 49 -13.02 -15.64 -56.05
CA HIS A 49 -13.09 -17.13 -56.08
C HIS A 49 -12.26 -18.03 -55.14
N GLY A 50 -12.99 -18.89 -54.40
CA GLY A 50 -12.47 -20.17 -53.88
C GLY A 50 -13.13 -20.72 -52.61
N ARG A 51 -14.36 -21.25 -52.71
CA ARG A 51 -14.97 -22.20 -51.74
C ARG A 51 -14.80 -23.64 -52.30
N PRO A 52 -15.16 -24.72 -51.58
CA PRO A 52 -14.72 -25.24 -50.28
C PRO A 52 -14.15 -26.67 -50.42
N HIS A 53 -13.64 -27.30 -49.35
CA HIS A 53 -13.59 -28.77 -49.28
C HIS A 53 -13.83 -29.27 -47.86
N GLU A 54 -14.99 -29.91 -47.70
CA GLU A 54 -15.23 -30.98 -46.74
C GLU A 54 -14.39 -32.21 -47.11
N THR A 55 -13.94 -32.96 -46.10
CA THR A 55 -13.98 -34.42 -46.12
C THR A 55 -14.12 -34.97 -44.70
N ALA A 56 -15.13 -35.84 -44.57
CA ALA A 56 -15.46 -36.63 -43.42
C ALA A 56 -14.52 -37.83 -43.23
N GLY A 57 -14.51 -38.39 -42.01
CA GLY A 57 -13.91 -39.68 -41.69
C GLY A 57 -14.50 -40.23 -40.38
N THR A 58 -15.49 -41.12 -40.52
CA THR A 58 -16.33 -41.79 -39.52
C THR A 58 -15.70 -43.06 -38.88
N CYS A 59 -16.37 -43.52 -37.80
CA CYS A 59 -16.47 -44.89 -37.22
C CYS A 59 -15.50 -45.26 -36.07
N GLY A 60 -15.91 -45.82 -34.91
CA GLY A 60 -17.21 -46.30 -34.45
C GLY A 60 -17.26 -46.76 -32.96
N ILE A 61 -18.44 -46.60 -32.36
CA ILE A 61 -19.23 -47.42 -31.40
C ILE A 61 -18.56 -48.51 -30.53
N LEU A 62 -18.78 -48.47 -29.19
CA LEU A 62 -19.50 -49.52 -28.42
C LEU A 62 -19.86 -49.10 -26.97
N THR A 63 -21.13 -49.40 -26.66
CA THR A 63 -22.01 -49.25 -25.48
C THR A 63 -21.60 -50.06 -24.23
N TYR A 64 -22.01 -49.75 -22.97
CA TYR A 64 -23.29 -50.09 -22.29
C TYR A 64 -23.33 -49.40 -20.89
N LYS A 65 -24.35 -48.60 -20.54
CA LYS A 65 -25.62 -48.87 -19.78
C LYS A 65 -25.54 -48.97 -18.24
N TYR A 66 -26.40 -48.15 -17.62
CA TYR A 66 -26.74 -47.91 -16.20
C TYR A 66 -27.33 -49.13 -15.45
N PRO A 67 -27.55 -49.04 -14.11
CA PRO A 67 -28.87 -48.57 -13.62
C PRO A 67 -28.86 -47.72 -12.33
N THR A 68 -29.75 -46.73 -12.26
CA THR A 68 -30.37 -46.20 -11.02
C THR A 68 -31.50 -47.12 -10.54
N PRO A 69 -31.93 -47.08 -9.26
CA PRO A 69 -33.13 -46.28 -8.93
C PRO A 69 -33.18 -45.69 -7.49
N SER A 70 -33.98 -44.64 -7.31
CA SER A 70 -34.66 -44.21 -6.05
C SER A 70 -36.11 -44.79 -6.07
N PRO A 71 -37.10 -44.63 -5.13
CA PRO A 71 -37.29 -43.63 -4.02
C PRO A 71 -38.10 -44.14 -2.76
N PHE A 72 -38.52 -43.24 -1.84
CA PHE A 72 -39.55 -43.33 -0.74
C PHE A 72 -39.35 -44.39 0.39
N GLY A 73 -39.76 -44.30 1.66
CA GLY A 73 -40.55 -43.39 2.51
C GLY A 73 -40.98 -44.16 3.79
N ASP A 74 -41.18 -43.45 4.92
CA ASP A 74 -41.98 -43.77 6.13
C ASP A 74 -41.54 -44.60 7.37
N HIS A 75 -41.69 -43.93 8.53
CA HIS A 75 -42.25 -44.30 9.86
C HIS A 75 -41.87 -45.63 10.57
N THR A 76 -41.36 -45.69 11.82
CA THR A 76 -42.08 -45.42 13.09
C THR A 76 -41.20 -45.67 14.34
N ASN A 77 -41.52 -44.94 15.43
CA ASN A 77 -41.46 -45.24 16.89
C ASN A 77 -40.13 -45.59 17.62
N ASN A 78 -39.67 -44.74 18.58
CA ASN A 78 -40.08 -44.61 20.00
C ASN A 78 -39.30 -45.59 20.91
N THR A 79 -38.38 -45.14 21.76
CA THR A 79 -38.67 -44.91 23.19
C THR A 79 -37.54 -44.16 23.92
N ARG A 80 -37.88 -43.66 25.11
CA ARG A 80 -37.34 -42.55 25.91
C ARG A 80 -36.09 -42.88 26.78
N LYS A 81 -35.18 -41.88 26.87
CA LYS A 81 -34.53 -41.25 28.07
C LYS A 81 -33.73 -42.15 29.08
N PRO A 82 -33.03 -41.58 30.10
CA PRO A 82 -31.85 -40.69 30.07
C PRO A 82 -30.76 -41.12 31.11
N LEU A 83 -29.60 -40.44 31.15
CA LEU A 83 -28.74 -40.07 32.33
C LEU A 83 -27.29 -39.89 31.83
N LEU A 84 -26.70 -38.68 31.84
CA LEU A 84 -26.05 -37.91 32.93
C LEU A 84 -24.63 -38.37 33.30
N ILE A 85 -23.73 -37.36 33.35
CA ILE A 85 -22.49 -37.20 34.16
C ILE A 85 -21.24 -37.83 33.52
N SER A 86 -20.38 -37.04 32.86
CA SER A 86 -19.28 -36.23 33.42
C SER A 86 -18.18 -37.07 34.05
N CYS A 87 -16.93 -36.90 33.60
CA CYS A 87 -15.76 -36.86 34.48
C CYS A 87 -14.52 -36.31 33.77
N THR A 88 -13.88 -35.42 34.52
CA THR A 88 -12.57 -34.79 34.40
C THR A 88 -11.41 -35.72 34.76
N SER A 89 -10.18 -35.26 34.47
CA SER A 89 -8.92 -35.54 35.21
C SER A 89 -8.27 -36.92 34.90
N THR A 90 -6.96 -37.19 34.97
CA THR A 90 -5.79 -36.54 35.57
C THR A 90 -4.51 -37.18 34.98
N THR A 91 -3.42 -36.42 34.98
CA THR A 91 -2.01 -36.87 34.88
C THR A 91 -1.58 -37.86 35.97
N LYS A 92 -0.68 -38.83 35.65
CA LYS A 92 0.60 -39.05 36.35
C LYS A 92 1.51 -40.12 35.73
N THR A 93 2.80 -39.81 35.80
CA THR A 93 4.05 -40.53 35.51
C THR A 93 4.31 -41.71 36.45
N ILE A 94 5.15 -42.69 36.05
CA ILE A 94 6.37 -43.19 36.76
C ILE A 94 6.96 -44.43 36.03
N ALA A 95 8.29 -44.55 36.10
CA ALA A 95 9.20 -45.49 35.45
C ALA A 95 9.62 -46.70 36.32
N TYR A 96 10.21 -47.77 35.72
CA TYR A 96 11.37 -48.58 36.20
C TYR A 96 11.66 -49.76 35.22
N GLN A 97 12.84 -49.97 34.59
CA GLN A 97 14.05 -50.74 34.99
C GLN A 97 13.78 -52.18 35.51
N GLN A 98 14.54 -53.28 35.27
CA GLN A 98 15.88 -53.57 34.70
C GLN A 98 16.10 -55.11 34.55
N ARG A 99 16.92 -55.52 33.56
CA ARG A 99 17.94 -56.61 33.46
C ARG A 99 17.83 -58.02 34.12
N ARG A 100 18.31 -59.02 33.35
CA ARG A 100 19.40 -60.05 33.57
C ARG A 100 18.99 -61.39 32.88
N LYS A 101 19.81 -62.31 32.33
CA LYS A 101 21.25 -62.52 31.99
C LYS A 101 21.35 -63.79 31.07
N LEU A 102 22.39 -63.81 30.22
CA LEU A 102 23.10 -64.83 29.36
C LEU A 102 23.08 -66.33 29.76
N PRO A 103 23.58 -67.36 28.97
CA PRO A 103 24.70 -67.35 27.97
C PRO A 103 24.64 -68.30 26.70
N VAL A 104 25.77 -68.29 25.97
CA VAL A 104 26.29 -68.77 24.64
C VAL A 104 26.64 -70.31 24.67
N PRO A 105 26.90 -71.14 23.57
CA PRO A 105 27.84 -70.87 22.46
C PRO A 105 27.74 -71.53 21.04
N SER A 106 28.54 -70.93 20.11
CA SER A 106 29.33 -71.45 18.94
C SER A 106 28.72 -72.41 17.88
N SER A 107 29.06 -72.43 16.57
CA SER A 107 30.13 -71.84 15.73
C SER A 107 29.97 -72.25 14.23
N TYR A 108 30.67 -71.54 13.32
CA TYR A 108 30.94 -71.79 11.87
C TYR A 108 29.75 -71.55 10.88
N THR A 109 29.87 -70.90 9.70
CA THR A 109 30.95 -70.86 8.69
C THR A 109 30.80 -69.65 7.74
N THR A 110 31.88 -69.24 7.09
CA THR A 110 32.05 -68.12 6.14
C THR A 110 31.46 -68.36 4.74
N ARG A 111 30.92 -67.30 4.09
CA ARG A 111 30.90 -67.13 2.62
C ARG A 111 30.78 -65.65 2.22
N GLU A 112 31.77 -65.15 1.47
CA GLU A 112 31.75 -63.87 0.75
C GLU A 112 30.74 -63.90 -0.42
N MET A 113 30.02 -62.79 -0.67
CA MET A 113 29.53 -62.42 -2.01
C MET A 113 29.39 -60.88 -2.17
N ALA A 114 30.16 -60.36 -3.13
CA ALA A 114 29.87 -59.35 -4.16
C ALA A 114 29.11 -58.03 -3.84
N SER A 115 29.80 -56.93 -4.14
CA SER A 115 29.32 -55.54 -4.25
C SER A 115 28.46 -55.28 -5.49
N PRO A 116 27.38 -54.47 -5.40
CA PRO A 116 26.80 -53.80 -6.57
C PRO A 116 26.95 -52.27 -6.46
N ARG A 117 28.07 -51.74 -6.97
CA ARG A 117 28.35 -50.30 -7.15
C ARG A 117 27.59 -49.63 -8.32
N SER A 118 26.71 -50.34 -9.03
CA SER A 118 26.17 -49.87 -10.32
C SER A 118 24.81 -49.13 -10.26
N ARG A 119 24.05 -49.21 -9.16
CA ARG A 119 22.71 -48.55 -9.08
C ARG A 119 22.74 -47.07 -8.66
N SER A 120 23.89 -46.55 -8.25
CA SER A 120 24.01 -45.19 -7.70
C SER A 120 24.19 -44.10 -8.77
N HIS A 121 24.79 -44.44 -9.92
CA HIS A 121 25.09 -43.47 -10.98
C HIS A 121 23.85 -43.05 -11.80
N VAL A 122 22.87 -43.94 -11.98
CA VAL A 122 21.64 -43.64 -12.72
C VAL A 122 20.72 -42.71 -11.92
N ALA A 123 20.64 -42.89 -10.60
CA ALA A 123 19.89 -42.01 -9.71
C ALA A 123 20.50 -40.60 -9.63
N LEU A 124 21.84 -40.49 -9.57
CA LEU A 124 22.52 -39.19 -9.62
C LEU A 124 22.33 -38.47 -10.97
N ALA A 125 22.33 -39.19 -12.08
CA ALA A 125 22.10 -38.62 -13.40
C ALA A 125 20.67 -38.07 -13.54
N LEU A 126 19.66 -38.81 -13.08
CA LEU A 126 18.25 -38.37 -13.08
C LEU A 126 18.02 -37.14 -12.19
N VAL A 127 18.63 -37.09 -11.00
CA VAL A 127 18.56 -35.91 -10.11
C VAL A 127 19.25 -34.70 -10.74
N SER A 128 20.39 -34.91 -11.41
CA SER A 128 21.12 -33.83 -12.10
C SER A 128 20.32 -33.26 -13.28
N VAL A 129 19.64 -34.12 -14.05
CA VAL A 129 18.75 -33.70 -15.14
C VAL A 129 17.51 -32.96 -14.61
N LEU A 130 16.93 -33.40 -13.49
CA LEU A 130 15.81 -32.70 -12.84
C LEU A 130 16.22 -31.30 -12.30
N LEU A 131 17.43 -31.19 -11.74
CA LEU A 131 18.02 -29.93 -11.26
C LEU A 131 18.35 -28.96 -12.43
N LEU A 132 18.84 -29.49 -13.55
CA LEU A 132 19.09 -28.70 -14.76
C LEU A 132 17.79 -28.25 -15.46
N ALA A 133 16.73 -29.07 -15.42
CA ALA A 133 15.41 -28.72 -15.96
C ALA A 133 14.69 -27.65 -15.13
N SER A 134 14.79 -27.71 -13.80
CA SER A 134 14.25 -26.70 -12.89
C SER A 134 15.02 -25.37 -12.94
N ALA A 135 16.33 -25.39 -13.22
CA ALA A 135 17.11 -24.20 -13.50
C ALA A 135 16.65 -23.48 -14.79
N ARG A 136 16.19 -24.21 -15.83
CA ARG A 136 15.70 -23.58 -17.08
C ARG A 136 14.31 -22.93 -16.95
N LEU A 137 13.42 -23.50 -16.12
CA LEU A 137 12.13 -22.87 -15.79
C LEU A 137 12.29 -21.60 -14.94
N SER A 138 13.34 -21.55 -14.12
CA SER A 138 13.71 -20.38 -13.30
C SER A 138 14.27 -19.21 -14.11
N VAL A 139 14.87 -19.49 -15.27
CA VAL A 139 15.40 -18.46 -16.19
C VAL A 139 14.29 -17.90 -17.10
N GLY A 140 13.29 -18.71 -17.45
CA GLY A 140 12.11 -18.25 -18.20
C GLY A 140 11.28 -17.19 -17.47
N ALA A 141 11.13 -17.30 -16.15
CA ALA A 141 10.48 -16.29 -15.32
C ALA A 141 11.32 -14.99 -15.16
N ARG A 142 12.65 -15.08 -15.32
CA ARG A 142 13.55 -13.91 -15.27
C ARG A 142 13.59 -13.13 -16.58
N SER A 143 13.28 -13.76 -17.71
CA SER A 143 13.27 -13.10 -19.03
C SER A 143 12.00 -12.26 -19.29
N LEU A 144 10.88 -12.54 -18.62
CA LEU A 144 9.67 -11.71 -18.70
C LEU A 144 9.75 -10.39 -17.89
N LEU A 145 10.69 -10.28 -16.94
CA LEU A 145 11.07 -9.02 -16.29
C LEU A 145 11.85 -8.08 -17.24
N GLU A 146 12.36 -8.59 -18.36
CA GLU A 146 13.24 -7.83 -19.26
C GLU A 146 12.49 -7.03 -20.33
N LEU A 147 11.17 -7.24 -20.49
CA LEU A 147 10.39 -6.63 -21.58
C LEU A 147 9.49 -5.45 -21.17
N TYR A 148 9.21 -5.26 -19.88
CA TYR A 148 8.59 -4.01 -19.41
C TYR A 148 9.69 -3.02 -19.00
N LYS A 149 10.10 -2.18 -19.95
CA LYS A 149 10.87 -0.96 -19.65
C LYS A 149 9.87 0.11 -19.24
N PRO A 150 9.78 0.51 -17.95
CA PRO A 150 9.05 1.72 -17.60
C PRO A 150 9.60 2.89 -18.44
N PRO A 151 8.75 3.82 -18.89
CA PRO A 151 9.23 4.99 -19.62
C PRO A 151 10.27 5.72 -18.77
N ALA A 152 11.30 6.30 -19.40
CA ALA A 152 12.43 6.92 -18.71
C ALA A 152 12.02 8.00 -17.69
N SER A 153 10.83 8.60 -17.86
CA SER A 153 10.21 9.57 -16.94
C SER A 153 9.69 8.97 -15.62
N ALA A 154 9.51 7.64 -15.55
CA ALA A 154 9.04 6.92 -14.36
C ALA A 154 10.17 6.30 -13.53
N LEU A 155 11.44 6.60 -13.86
CA LEU A 155 12.62 6.09 -13.17
C LEU A 155 13.38 7.25 -12.51
N LEU A 156 13.83 7.05 -11.27
CA LEU A 156 14.77 7.95 -10.62
C LEU A 156 16.10 7.91 -11.40
N THR A 157 16.36 8.99 -12.13
CA THR A 157 17.46 9.11 -13.10
C THR A 157 18.42 10.21 -12.68
N TYR A 158 19.64 10.16 -13.24
CA TYR A 158 20.63 11.21 -13.08
C TYR A 158 20.47 12.23 -14.21
N HIS A 159 20.27 13.49 -13.87
CA HIS A 159 20.05 14.59 -14.82
C HIS A 159 21.31 15.40 -15.11
N ASN A 160 22.48 14.81 -14.82
CA ASN A 160 23.82 15.39 -15.05
C ASN A 160 24.15 16.68 -14.29
N GLY A 161 23.30 17.08 -13.34
CA GLY A 161 23.58 18.18 -12.44
C GLY A 161 24.47 17.81 -11.27
N ALA A 162 24.70 18.77 -10.38
CA ALA A 162 25.71 18.63 -9.34
C ALA A 162 25.26 17.68 -8.22
N VAL A 163 26.24 17.00 -7.61
CA VAL A 163 26.09 16.19 -6.39
C VAL A 163 27.12 16.64 -5.35
N LEU A 164 26.82 16.49 -4.07
CA LEU A 164 27.81 16.76 -3.02
C LEU A 164 28.80 15.59 -2.90
N GLN A 165 30.09 15.90 -2.88
CA GLN A 165 31.16 14.91 -2.82
C GLN A 165 32.39 15.44 -2.08
N GLY A 166 33.36 14.58 -1.80
CA GLY A 166 34.50 14.93 -0.95
C GLY A 166 34.08 15.22 0.48
N ARG A 167 34.72 16.20 1.12
CA ARG A 167 34.42 16.58 2.51
C ARG A 167 33.20 17.49 2.55
N ILE A 168 32.11 17.03 3.19
CA ILE A 168 30.84 17.73 3.30
C ILE A 168 30.66 18.21 4.76
N PRO A 169 30.96 19.48 5.07
CA PRO A 169 30.71 20.02 6.40
C PRO A 169 29.22 20.23 6.65
N VAL A 170 28.69 19.69 7.74
CA VAL A 170 27.30 19.86 8.17
C VAL A 170 27.24 20.74 9.41
N SER A 171 26.72 21.96 9.28
CA SER A 171 26.59 22.89 10.42
C SER A 171 25.13 22.97 10.87
N ILE A 172 24.87 22.95 12.19
CA ILE A 172 23.52 22.79 12.74
C ILE A 172 23.01 24.11 13.32
N VAL A 173 21.74 24.42 13.08
CA VAL A 173 20.98 25.45 13.79
C VAL A 173 19.90 24.76 14.62
N TRP A 174 20.02 24.84 15.94
CA TRP A 174 19.02 24.38 16.90
C TRP A 174 18.04 25.52 17.20
N TYR A 175 16.90 25.54 16.53
CA TYR A 175 15.90 26.59 16.65
C TYR A 175 14.80 26.20 17.65
N GLY A 176 14.78 26.86 18.81
CA GLY A 176 13.99 26.47 19.97
C GLY A 176 14.77 25.60 20.96
N ARG A 177 14.06 25.06 21.96
CA ARG A 177 14.68 24.36 23.08
C ARG A 177 14.87 22.87 22.76
N PHE A 178 16.13 22.46 22.72
CA PHE A 178 16.55 21.05 22.64
C PHE A 178 17.42 20.70 23.84
N THR A 179 17.14 19.59 24.50
CA THR A 179 17.98 19.12 25.61
C THR A 179 19.35 18.63 25.09
N PRO A 180 20.39 18.58 25.94
CA PRO A 180 21.68 17.98 25.56
C PRO A 180 21.54 16.55 25.05
N ALA A 181 20.63 15.76 25.63
CA ALA A 181 20.36 14.38 25.21
C ALA A 181 19.76 14.34 23.79
N GLN A 182 18.81 15.22 23.48
CA GLN A 182 18.22 15.35 22.14
C GLN A 182 19.26 15.79 21.12
N LYS A 183 20.10 16.78 21.47
CA LYS A 183 21.20 17.22 20.59
C LYS A 183 22.16 16.08 20.28
N ALA A 184 22.52 15.29 21.30
CA ALA A 184 23.42 14.14 21.16
C ALA A 184 22.89 13.09 20.18
N VAL A 185 21.58 12.79 20.16
CA VAL A 185 20.98 11.82 19.22
C VAL A 185 21.32 12.18 17.76
N VAL A 186 21.19 13.46 17.39
CA VAL A 186 21.47 13.89 16.01
C VAL A 186 22.96 14.03 15.75
N THR A 187 23.74 14.58 16.68
CA THR A 187 25.19 14.74 16.46
C THR A 187 25.90 13.39 16.37
N ASP A 188 25.50 12.41 17.19
CA ASP A 188 26.01 11.04 17.13
C ASP A 188 25.62 10.39 15.80
N PHE A 189 24.38 10.59 15.32
CA PHE A 189 23.94 10.10 14.02
C PHE A 189 24.80 10.66 12.88
N LEU A 190 25.02 11.98 12.84
CA LEU A 190 25.85 12.61 11.80
C LEU A 190 27.30 12.12 11.83
N GLN A 191 27.87 11.94 13.03
CA GLN A 191 29.19 11.33 13.18
C GLN A 191 29.21 9.87 12.72
N SER A 192 28.09 9.15 12.80
CA SER A 192 28.00 7.75 12.38
C SER A 192 27.96 7.54 10.86
N LEU A 193 27.70 8.59 10.07
CA LEU A 193 27.54 8.48 8.61
C LEU A 193 28.82 8.05 7.90
N THR A 194 29.97 8.61 8.28
CA THR A 194 31.22 8.36 7.55
C THR A 194 32.39 7.94 8.43
N THR A 195 32.17 7.81 9.73
CA THR A 195 33.20 7.25 10.62
C THR A 195 33.33 5.75 10.37
N ALA A 196 34.57 5.30 10.14
CA ALA A 196 34.94 3.89 10.17
C ALA A 196 34.92 3.39 11.63
N SER A 197 33.75 3.39 12.25
CA SER A 197 33.56 2.90 13.60
C SER A 197 33.50 1.37 13.56
N PRO A 198 34.06 0.64 14.56
CA PRO A 198 33.88 -0.81 14.72
C PRO A 198 32.44 -1.18 15.14
N ALA A 199 31.44 -0.42 14.69
CA ALA A 199 30.04 -0.64 15.01
C ALA A 199 29.58 -1.98 14.40
N PRO A 200 28.76 -2.76 15.14
CA PRO A 200 28.18 -3.99 14.60
C PRO A 200 27.40 -3.72 13.31
N THR A 201 27.47 -4.65 12.36
CA THR A 201 26.71 -4.57 11.12
C THR A 201 25.30 -5.12 11.33
N PRO A 202 24.24 -4.53 10.75
CA PRO A 202 24.25 -3.37 9.86
C PRO A 202 24.56 -2.03 10.58
N SER A 203 25.28 -1.12 9.94
CA SER A 203 25.69 0.17 10.51
C SER A 203 25.20 1.39 9.72
N VAL A 204 25.16 2.56 10.37
CA VAL A 204 24.85 3.85 9.72
C VAL A 204 25.85 4.16 8.60
N SER A 205 27.13 3.81 8.78
CA SER A 205 28.16 4.00 7.75
C SER A 205 27.98 3.08 6.54
N GLN A 206 27.45 1.87 6.73
CA GLN A 206 27.06 0.99 5.63
C GLN A 206 25.86 1.53 4.85
N TRP A 207 24.89 2.11 5.55
CA TRP A 207 23.77 2.81 4.92
C TRP A 207 24.26 3.97 4.06
N TRP A 208 25.13 4.83 4.61
CA TRP A 208 25.74 5.92 3.86
C TRP A 208 26.53 5.44 2.64
N ASN A 209 27.29 4.36 2.79
CA ASN A 209 28.04 3.80 1.68
C ASN A 209 27.13 3.30 0.54
N THR A 210 25.89 2.90 0.84
CA THR A 210 24.88 2.58 -0.18
C THR A 210 24.56 3.80 -1.05
N ILE A 211 24.48 5.01 -0.46
CA ILE A 211 24.32 6.27 -1.23
C ILE A 211 25.52 6.47 -2.17
N ASN A 212 26.73 6.30 -1.64
CA ASN A 212 27.96 6.42 -2.42
C ASN A 212 27.99 5.44 -3.60
N GLN A 213 27.59 4.18 -3.38
CA GLN A 213 27.58 3.13 -4.39
C GLN A 213 26.49 3.35 -5.45
N LEU A 214 25.25 3.58 -5.02
CA LEU A 214 24.09 3.66 -5.92
C LEU A 214 24.05 4.96 -6.73
N TYR A 215 24.56 6.06 -6.17
CA TYR A 215 24.39 7.41 -6.70
C TYR A 215 25.73 8.10 -7.01
N LEU A 216 26.52 8.43 -5.99
CA LEU A 216 27.67 9.33 -6.15
C LEU A 216 28.77 8.75 -7.03
N SER A 217 29.01 7.43 -6.97
CA SER A 217 29.98 6.76 -7.86
C SER A 217 29.59 6.82 -9.33
N LYS A 218 28.29 6.88 -9.65
CA LYS A 218 27.78 7.02 -11.02
C LYS A 218 27.98 8.44 -11.52
N ALA A 219 27.66 9.44 -10.70
CA ALA A 219 27.86 10.85 -11.04
C ALA A 219 29.34 11.21 -11.29
N ARG A 220 30.29 10.61 -10.57
CA ARG A 220 31.73 10.81 -10.83
C ARG A 220 32.18 10.29 -12.18
N ARG A 221 31.67 9.12 -12.58
CA ARG A 221 32.01 8.49 -13.87
C ARG A 221 31.51 9.29 -15.07
N THR A 222 30.40 10.02 -14.93
CA THR A 222 29.82 10.84 -16.00
C THR A 222 30.44 12.23 -16.08
N THR A 223 30.95 12.79 -14.98
CA THR A 223 31.49 14.16 -14.91
C THR A 223 33.02 14.26 -15.03
N SER A 224 33.72 13.15 -15.29
CA SER A 224 35.20 13.07 -15.31
C SER A 224 35.86 13.69 -14.06
N SER A 225 35.16 13.67 -12.92
CA SER A 225 35.62 14.30 -11.68
C SER A 225 36.36 13.27 -10.81
N ASN A 226 37.61 13.60 -10.43
CA ASN A 226 38.43 12.82 -9.47
C ASN A 226 37.94 13.01 -8.01
N GLY A 227 36.63 13.12 -7.81
CA GLY A 227 36.02 13.41 -6.51
C GLY A 227 36.27 12.29 -5.50
N ALA A 228 36.76 12.63 -4.31
CA ALA A 228 36.86 11.69 -3.21
C ALA A 228 35.46 11.22 -2.75
N ALA A 229 35.39 10.06 -2.08
CA ALA A 229 34.15 9.59 -1.48
C ALA A 229 33.55 10.66 -0.55
N ALA A 230 32.22 10.78 -0.53
CA ALA A 230 31.54 11.75 0.32
C ALA A 230 31.77 11.42 1.81
N GLN A 231 32.41 12.36 2.51
CA GLN A 231 32.79 12.29 3.91
C GLN A 231 32.04 13.38 4.68
N VAL A 232 31.06 13.00 5.50
CA VAL A 232 30.30 13.94 6.31
C VAL A 232 31.11 14.32 7.52
N VAL A 233 31.23 15.62 7.78
CA VAL A 233 31.93 16.10 8.96
C VAL A 233 31.04 17.09 9.69
N LEU A 234 30.84 16.87 10.98
CA LEU A 234 30.14 17.81 11.82
C LEU A 234 30.91 19.14 11.89
N GLY A 235 30.25 20.21 11.47
CA GLY A 235 30.74 21.58 11.48
C GLY A 235 30.31 22.33 12.74
N GLY A 236 30.05 23.64 12.58
CA GLY A 236 29.60 24.49 13.69
C GLY A 236 28.17 24.17 14.14
N GLN A 237 27.85 24.52 15.38
CA GLN A 237 26.48 24.45 15.90
C GLN A 237 26.09 25.79 16.50
N VAL A 238 24.88 26.26 16.19
CA VAL A 238 24.30 27.49 16.71
C VAL A 238 22.99 27.14 17.40
N ALA A 239 22.77 27.67 18.61
CA ALA A 239 21.50 27.53 19.32
C ALA A 239 20.74 28.85 19.33
N ASP A 240 19.47 28.80 18.95
CA ASP A 240 18.53 29.92 18.98
C ASP A 240 17.32 29.50 19.84
N GLU A 241 17.56 29.33 21.14
CA GLU A 241 16.54 28.88 22.09
C GLU A 241 15.40 29.89 22.27
N GLY A 242 15.70 31.18 22.03
CA GLY A 242 14.74 32.28 22.08
C GLY A 242 13.77 32.31 20.89
N CYS A 243 14.00 31.48 19.87
CA CYS A 243 13.25 31.50 18.62
C CYS A 243 13.21 32.92 18.03
N SER A 244 14.37 33.43 17.60
CA SER A 244 14.52 34.85 17.20
C SER A 244 13.60 35.35 16.07
N LEU A 245 12.98 34.46 15.28
CA LEU A 245 11.98 34.75 14.25
C LEU A 245 10.54 34.39 14.68
N GLY A 246 10.34 34.06 15.96
CA GLY A 246 9.08 33.57 16.52
C GLY A 246 8.91 32.04 16.43
N LYS A 247 7.89 31.51 17.10
CA LYS A 247 7.55 30.06 17.09
C LYS A 247 6.69 29.63 15.91
N ARG A 248 6.41 30.53 14.96
CA ARG A 248 5.67 30.23 13.73
C ARG A 248 6.52 30.72 12.57
N LEU A 249 7.05 29.78 11.80
CA LEU A 249 7.94 30.07 10.68
C LEU A 249 7.25 29.82 9.35
N THR A 250 7.47 30.72 8.40
CA THR A 250 7.16 30.50 6.99
C THR A 250 8.31 29.76 6.30
N LEU A 251 8.03 29.10 5.18
CA LEU A 251 9.08 28.42 4.40
C LEU A 251 10.18 29.38 3.93
N ALA A 252 9.83 30.65 3.66
CA ALA A 252 10.77 31.69 3.24
C ALA A 252 11.78 32.10 4.34
N GLN A 253 11.48 31.80 5.61
CA GLN A 253 12.38 32.06 6.74
C GLN A 253 13.41 30.95 6.96
N LEU A 254 13.22 29.75 6.39
CA LEU A 254 14.15 28.64 6.56
C LEU A 254 15.54 28.92 5.95
N PRO A 255 15.68 29.50 4.73
CA PRO A 255 16.97 29.92 4.22
C PRO A 255 17.65 30.98 5.10
N GLN A 256 16.88 31.88 5.71
CA GLN A 256 17.42 32.89 6.63
C GLN A 256 18.02 32.24 7.88
N LEU A 257 17.39 31.18 8.42
CA LEU A 257 17.95 30.39 9.52
C LEU A 257 19.17 29.58 9.07
N ALA A 258 19.11 28.96 7.90
CA ALA A 258 20.22 28.19 7.34
C ALA A 258 21.49 29.03 7.16
N ALA A 259 21.37 30.28 6.71
CA ALA A 259 22.49 31.19 6.56
C ALA A 259 23.23 31.47 7.89
N ARG A 260 22.54 31.37 9.03
CA ARG A 260 23.14 31.55 10.37
C ARG A 260 24.02 30.38 10.79
N ALA A 261 23.88 29.22 10.15
CA ALA A 261 24.72 28.06 10.40
C ALA A 261 26.19 28.31 10.00
N GLY A 262 26.45 29.30 9.13
CA GLY A 262 27.79 29.59 8.61
C GLY A 262 28.35 28.45 7.76
N ALA A 263 27.49 27.71 7.06
CA ALA A 263 27.92 26.65 6.15
C ALA A 263 28.80 27.25 5.03
N LYS A 264 29.91 26.56 4.73
CA LYS A 264 30.83 26.94 3.64
C LYS A 264 30.41 26.26 2.35
N GLU A 265 30.89 26.77 1.21
CA GLU A 265 30.71 26.16 -0.12
C GLU A 265 30.93 24.63 -0.08
N GLY A 266 30.02 23.87 -0.68
CA GLY A 266 29.99 22.41 -0.64
C GLY A 266 29.46 21.81 0.67
N GLY A 267 29.02 22.63 1.62
CA GLY A 267 28.46 22.24 2.91
C GLY A 267 26.94 22.24 2.99
N ILE A 268 26.43 21.69 4.10
CA ILE A 268 25.01 21.62 4.42
C ILE A 268 24.74 22.41 5.71
N ALA A 269 23.76 23.32 5.69
CA ALA A 269 23.18 23.91 6.88
C ALA A 269 21.96 23.10 7.33
N LEU A 270 22.00 22.46 8.49
CA LEU A 270 20.93 21.66 9.06
C LEU A 270 20.12 22.47 10.08
N VAL A 271 18.94 22.93 9.70
CA VAL A 271 18.01 23.69 10.55
C VAL A 271 17.04 22.73 11.23
N LEU A 272 17.08 22.66 12.57
CA LEU A 272 16.27 21.76 13.37
C LEU A 272 15.34 22.56 14.26
N THR A 273 14.03 22.39 14.11
CA THR A 273 13.03 23.14 14.90
C THR A 273 12.48 22.29 16.03
N ALA A 274 12.40 22.87 17.23
CA ALA A 274 11.90 22.20 18.44
C ALA A 274 10.42 21.83 18.31
N GLN A 275 9.95 20.94 19.20
CA GLN A 275 8.61 20.35 19.12
C GLN A 275 7.46 21.36 19.19
N ASP A 276 7.70 22.52 19.79
CA ASP A 276 6.74 23.61 20.00
C ASP A 276 6.86 24.74 18.95
N VAL A 277 7.63 24.52 17.88
CA VAL A 277 7.77 25.45 16.76
C VAL A 277 6.94 24.96 15.57
N ALA A 278 5.99 25.78 15.14
CA ALA A 278 5.21 25.53 13.94
C ALA A 278 5.95 26.05 12.71
N VAL A 279 5.93 25.28 11.62
CA VAL A 279 6.47 25.68 10.32
C VAL A 279 5.42 25.41 9.25
N ASP A 280 5.25 26.33 8.29
CA ASP A 280 4.29 26.17 7.20
C ASP A 280 4.42 24.80 6.50
N GLY A 281 3.30 24.07 6.43
CA GLY A 281 3.21 22.77 5.78
C GLY A 281 3.80 21.59 6.59
N PHE A 282 4.45 21.83 7.74
CA PHE A 282 4.84 20.78 8.68
C PHE A 282 3.61 20.02 9.14
N CYS A 283 3.72 18.70 9.29
CA CYS A 283 2.61 17.86 9.77
C CYS A 283 1.35 17.82 8.87
N MET A 284 1.47 18.31 7.64
CA MET A 284 0.40 18.23 6.65
C MET A 284 0.95 17.64 5.37
N SER A 285 1.91 18.36 4.77
CA SER A 285 2.51 18.01 3.48
C SER A 285 3.91 17.43 3.60
N ARG A 286 4.59 17.63 4.74
CA ARG A 286 6.01 17.30 4.91
C ARG A 286 6.44 17.21 6.37
N CYS A 287 7.53 16.49 6.58
CA CYS A 287 8.23 16.36 7.87
C CYS A 287 9.60 17.07 7.86
N GLY A 288 10.04 17.48 6.68
CA GLY A 288 11.27 18.20 6.41
C GLY A 288 11.35 18.60 4.95
N LEU A 289 12.39 19.33 4.58
CA LEU A 289 12.73 19.65 3.19
C LEU A 289 14.23 19.90 3.07
N HIS A 290 14.73 19.90 1.84
CA HIS A 290 16.04 20.46 1.53
C HIS A 290 15.96 21.49 0.39
N GLY A 291 16.96 22.34 0.32
CA GLY A 291 17.12 23.37 -0.70
C GLY A 291 18.55 23.85 -0.77
N SER A 292 18.81 24.88 -1.57
CA SER A 292 20.16 25.39 -1.76
C SER A 292 20.19 26.90 -1.99
N ASP A 293 21.34 27.46 -1.69
CA ASP A 293 21.76 28.78 -2.14
C ASP A 293 22.86 28.57 -3.20
N ALA A 294 22.46 28.68 -4.46
CA ALA A 294 23.36 28.52 -5.59
C ALA A 294 24.47 29.58 -5.64
N ARG A 295 24.25 30.77 -5.06
CA ARG A 295 25.28 31.84 -5.02
C ARG A 295 26.34 31.53 -3.99
N ALA A 296 25.94 31.01 -2.84
CA ALA A 296 26.87 30.57 -1.79
C ALA A 296 27.47 29.18 -2.05
N GLY A 297 26.93 28.44 -3.03
CA GLY A 297 27.32 27.05 -3.28
C GLY A 297 27.02 26.13 -2.09
N THR A 298 26.00 26.46 -1.30
CA THR A 298 25.62 25.72 -0.09
C THR A 298 24.25 25.09 -0.23
N ALA A 299 24.06 23.94 0.40
CA ALA A 299 22.74 23.35 0.58
C ALA A 299 22.23 23.54 2.02
N TYR A 300 20.93 23.41 2.23
CA TYR A 300 20.33 23.39 3.55
C TYR A 300 19.25 22.33 3.66
N VAL A 301 19.09 21.80 4.86
CA VAL A 301 18.04 20.87 5.26
C VAL A 301 17.27 21.49 6.39
N TRP A 302 15.95 21.38 6.38
CA TRP A 302 15.11 21.62 7.55
C TRP A 302 14.36 20.35 7.94
N VAL A 303 14.32 20.05 9.24
CA VAL A 303 13.50 18.99 9.83
C VAL A 303 12.88 19.50 11.14
N GLY A 304 11.59 19.26 11.32
CA GLY A 304 10.86 19.61 12.53
C GLY A 304 10.71 18.43 13.50
N ASN A 305 10.76 18.70 14.80
CA ASN A 305 10.39 17.73 15.82
C ASN A 305 8.86 17.60 15.89
N SER A 306 8.33 16.43 15.54
CA SER A 306 6.89 16.19 15.42
C SER A 306 6.20 15.76 16.71
N ALA A 307 6.93 15.58 17.83
CA ALA A 307 6.45 14.95 19.05
C ALA A 307 5.10 15.46 19.56
N THR A 308 4.84 16.77 19.44
CA THR A 308 3.59 17.39 19.95
C THR A 308 2.61 17.80 18.86
N GLN A 309 2.99 17.71 17.57
CA GLN A 309 2.18 18.22 16.47
C GLN A 309 1.60 17.09 15.60
N CYS A 310 2.42 16.11 15.21
CA CYS A 310 2.00 14.99 14.36
C CYS A 310 2.92 13.76 14.52
N PRO A 311 3.10 13.23 15.74
CA PRO A 311 4.03 12.13 15.94
C PRO A 311 3.65 10.90 15.09
N GLY A 312 2.35 10.65 14.87
CA GLY A 312 1.86 9.58 13.99
C GLY A 312 2.16 9.73 12.49
N GLN A 313 2.56 10.91 12.02
CA GLN A 313 2.95 11.10 10.62
C GLN A 313 4.47 11.15 10.47
N CYS A 314 5.11 12.04 11.23
CA CYS A 314 6.52 12.35 11.04
C CYS A 314 7.48 11.59 11.97
N ALA A 315 6.94 10.91 12.98
CA ALA A 315 7.70 9.98 13.82
C ALA A 315 7.22 8.52 13.67
N TRP A 316 6.37 8.22 12.70
CA TRP A 316 6.08 6.84 12.33
C TRP A 316 7.38 6.13 11.94
N PRO A 317 7.66 4.91 12.42
CA PRO A 317 6.76 3.97 13.12
C PRO A 317 6.81 4.02 14.66
N PHE A 318 7.40 5.05 15.28
CA PHE A 318 7.53 5.17 16.74
C PHE A 318 6.32 5.81 17.44
N HIS A 319 5.29 6.12 16.67
CA HIS A 319 3.99 6.53 17.15
C HIS A 319 2.91 5.94 16.27
N GLN A 320 1.73 5.71 16.85
CA GLN A 320 0.56 5.22 16.13
C GLN A 320 0.25 6.14 14.94
N PRO A 321 0.11 5.59 13.72
CA PRO A 321 -0.10 6.40 12.52
C PRO A 321 -1.45 7.10 12.50
N LEU A 322 -1.50 8.30 11.93
CA LEU A 322 -2.75 9.06 11.80
C LEU A 322 -3.77 8.38 10.87
N TYR A 323 -3.27 7.66 9.86
CA TYR A 323 -4.07 6.93 8.87
C TYR A 323 -3.41 5.60 8.54
N GLY A 324 -4.19 4.58 8.14
CA GLY A 324 -3.68 3.23 7.79
C GLY A 324 -3.65 2.26 8.98
N PRO A 325 -2.97 1.10 8.85
CA PRO A 325 -2.97 0.07 9.89
C PRO A 325 -2.50 0.58 11.25
N GLN A 326 -3.34 0.40 12.26
CA GLN A 326 -3.13 0.88 13.62
C GLN A 326 -2.27 -0.10 14.43
N THR A 327 -1.16 -0.54 13.83
CA THR A 327 -0.21 -1.43 14.49
C THR A 327 0.42 -0.73 15.70
N PRO A 328 0.74 -1.47 16.78
CA PRO A 328 1.43 -0.90 17.93
C PRO A 328 2.70 -0.17 17.49
N ALA A 329 2.89 1.04 18.03
CA ALA A 329 4.08 1.82 17.77
C ALA A 329 5.35 1.05 18.17
N LEU A 330 6.37 1.13 17.34
CA LEU A 330 7.68 0.59 17.67
C LEU A 330 8.31 1.39 18.80
N VAL A 331 9.13 0.74 19.61
CA VAL A 331 9.88 1.43 20.66
C VAL A 331 11.03 2.22 20.00
N PRO A 332 11.13 3.53 20.23
CA PRO A 332 12.17 4.39 19.65
C PRO A 332 13.58 4.08 20.21
N PRO A 333 14.62 3.95 19.37
CA PRO A 333 15.99 3.66 19.81
C PRO A 333 16.60 4.59 20.84
N SER A 334 16.30 5.89 20.80
CA SER A 334 16.77 6.85 21.80
C SER A 334 15.87 6.97 23.02
N GLY A 335 14.67 6.38 22.97
CA GLY A 335 13.59 6.60 23.94
C GLY A 335 12.78 7.88 23.70
N ASP A 336 13.17 8.73 22.75
CA ASP A 336 12.47 9.97 22.40
C ASP A 336 11.85 9.86 21.00
N VAL A 337 10.52 9.68 20.95
CA VAL A 337 9.74 9.54 19.72
C VAL A 337 10.01 10.68 18.73
N GLY A 338 10.07 11.92 19.22
CA GLY A 338 10.31 13.10 18.39
C GLY A 338 11.69 13.07 17.76
N MET A 339 12.71 12.77 18.55
CA MET A 339 14.09 12.76 18.05
C MET A 339 14.39 11.59 17.12
N ASP A 340 13.88 10.39 17.41
CA ASP A 340 14.05 9.25 16.50
C ASP A 340 13.28 9.46 15.18
N GLY A 341 12.09 10.09 15.25
CA GLY A 341 11.38 10.60 14.07
C GLY A 341 12.19 11.64 13.29
N MET A 342 12.83 12.59 13.98
CA MET A 342 13.72 13.54 13.33
C MET A 342 14.89 12.85 12.64
N VAL A 343 15.52 11.83 13.23
CA VAL A 343 16.64 11.11 12.59
C VAL A 343 16.21 10.45 11.28
N ILE A 344 15.04 9.82 11.23
CA ILE A 344 14.48 9.26 9.99
C ILE A 344 14.40 10.34 8.90
N ASN A 345 13.85 11.50 9.25
CA ASN A 345 13.66 12.61 8.31
C ASN A 345 14.98 13.28 7.92
N ILE A 346 15.93 13.44 8.86
CA ILE A 346 17.28 13.96 8.59
C ILE A 346 17.99 13.01 7.62
N ALA A 347 17.94 11.69 7.85
CA ALA A 347 18.54 10.72 6.95
C ALA A 347 17.95 10.84 5.53
N SER A 348 16.62 10.90 5.43
CA SER A 348 15.93 11.06 4.15
C SER A 348 16.34 12.34 3.41
N MET A 349 16.29 13.49 4.10
CA MET A 349 16.59 14.79 3.50
C MET A 349 18.09 14.95 3.17
N VAL A 350 19.00 14.45 4.01
CA VAL A 350 20.44 14.49 3.72
C VAL A 350 20.79 13.60 2.53
N ALA A 351 20.15 12.43 2.39
CA ALA A 351 20.32 11.60 1.19
C ALA A 351 19.90 12.37 -0.07
N GLY A 352 18.72 12.99 -0.07
CA GLY A 352 18.25 13.86 -1.15
C GLY A 352 19.23 15.01 -1.42
N THR A 353 19.64 15.73 -0.39
CA THR A 353 20.57 16.87 -0.47
C THR A 353 21.91 16.51 -1.09
N VAL A 354 22.46 15.34 -0.75
CA VAL A 354 23.77 14.94 -1.26
C VAL A 354 23.68 14.44 -2.70
N THR A 355 22.57 13.82 -3.08
CA THR A 355 22.36 13.32 -4.45
C THR A 355 21.71 14.33 -5.41
N ASN A 356 21.07 15.38 -4.89
CA ASN A 356 20.31 16.35 -5.68
C ASN A 356 20.30 17.77 -5.05
N PRO A 357 21.45 18.33 -4.63
CA PRO A 357 21.53 19.60 -3.88
C PRO A 357 20.89 20.79 -4.60
N PHE A 358 20.96 20.84 -5.94
CA PHE A 358 20.51 21.96 -6.76
C PHE A 358 19.34 21.59 -7.69
N ARG A 359 18.64 20.49 -7.40
CA ARG A 359 17.46 20.00 -8.13
C ARG A 359 17.72 19.58 -9.59
N ASP A 360 18.96 19.26 -9.90
CA ASP A 360 19.44 18.85 -11.22
C ASP A 360 20.27 17.55 -11.17
N GLY A 361 20.42 16.92 -10.00
CA GLY A 361 21.17 15.70 -9.77
C GLY A 361 20.32 14.44 -10.00
N PHE A 362 19.97 13.73 -8.93
CA PHE A 362 19.18 12.49 -8.98
C PHE A 362 17.75 12.69 -8.52
N TYR A 363 16.77 12.54 -9.42
CA TYR A 363 15.36 12.61 -9.07
C TYR A 363 14.43 11.93 -10.09
N GLN A 364 13.19 11.71 -9.67
CA GLN A 364 12.04 11.31 -10.48
C GLN A 364 10.92 12.34 -10.32
N GLY A 365 10.17 12.59 -11.41
CA GLY A 365 9.05 13.52 -11.42
C GLY A 365 9.48 14.95 -11.69
N ASP A 366 8.64 15.91 -11.28
CA ASP A 366 8.93 17.33 -11.41
C ASP A 366 10.10 17.73 -10.51
N LYS A 367 11.03 18.55 -11.01
CA LYS A 367 12.18 19.06 -10.26
C LYS A 367 11.77 19.91 -9.04
N ASP A 368 10.55 20.45 -9.03
CA ASP A 368 10.02 21.27 -7.95
C ASP A 368 9.23 20.45 -6.90
N ALA A 369 8.92 19.19 -7.21
CA ALA A 369 8.36 18.19 -6.29
C ALA A 369 8.94 16.78 -6.52
N PRO A 370 10.27 16.59 -6.41
CA PRO A 370 10.92 15.37 -6.83
C PRO A 370 10.75 14.22 -5.83
N LEU A 371 10.68 13.00 -6.35
CA LEU A 371 11.08 11.82 -5.59
C LEU A 371 12.58 11.58 -5.74
N GLU A 372 13.25 11.35 -4.63
CA GLU A 372 14.70 11.30 -4.50
C GLU A 372 15.12 10.01 -3.78
N ALA A 373 16.43 9.87 -3.54
CA ALA A 373 17.05 8.62 -3.13
C ALA A 373 16.35 7.89 -1.97
N ALA A 374 15.84 8.61 -0.97
CA ALA A 374 15.11 8.05 0.15
C ALA A 374 13.58 8.28 0.08
N THR A 375 13.12 9.42 -0.46
CA THR A 375 11.69 9.75 -0.52
C THR A 375 10.91 8.86 -1.48
N ALA A 376 11.57 8.29 -2.50
CA ALA A 376 11.02 7.23 -3.33
C ALA A 376 10.71 5.92 -2.57
N CYS A 377 11.24 5.75 -1.36
CA CYS A 377 11.09 4.56 -0.52
C CYS A 377 10.43 4.88 0.84
N THR A 378 9.57 5.90 0.87
CA THR A 378 8.90 6.34 2.09
C THR A 378 8.20 5.17 2.79
N GLY A 379 8.46 5.04 4.09
CA GLY A 379 7.87 4.01 4.95
C GLY A 379 8.50 2.61 4.87
N VAL A 380 9.54 2.42 4.04
CA VAL A 380 10.26 1.15 3.94
C VAL A 380 11.53 1.23 4.79
N TYR A 381 11.59 0.48 5.90
CA TYR A 381 12.76 0.45 6.79
C TYR A 381 13.41 -0.94 6.89
N GLY A 382 12.63 -2.01 6.76
CA GLY A 382 13.09 -3.39 6.78
C GLY A 382 12.54 -4.21 5.61
N SER A 383 13.06 -5.43 5.45
CA SER A 383 12.59 -6.33 4.40
C SER A 383 11.11 -6.69 4.60
N GLY A 384 10.35 -6.80 3.52
CA GLY A 384 8.92 -7.11 3.59
C GLY A 384 8.05 -5.99 4.16
N ALA A 385 8.54 -4.75 4.22
CA ALA A 385 7.72 -3.60 4.57
C ALA A 385 6.53 -3.42 3.60
N TYR A 386 5.41 -2.97 4.15
CA TYR A 386 4.18 -2.62 3.42
C TYR A 386 3.43 -1.53 4.23
N PRO A 387 2.39 -0.87 3.68
CA PRO A 387 1.67 0.17 4.43
C PRO A 387 1.24 -0.30 5.83
N GLY A 388 1.67 0.38 6.89
CA GLY A 388 1.38 0.01 8.28
C GLY A 388 2.35 -0.98 8.92
N PHE A 389 3.33 -1.51 8.17
CA PHE A 389 4.40 -2.37 8.68
C PHE A 389 5.76 -1.89 8.20
N ALA A 390 6.60 -1.43 9.14
CA ALA A 390 7.92 -0.86 8.86
C ALA A 390 8.92 -1.84 8.22
N GLY A 391 8.60 -3.14 8.21
CA GLY A 391 9.47 -4.21 7.73
C GLY A 391 10.09 -5.01 8.87
N ASN A 392 10.84 -6.06 8.52
CA ASN A 392 11.58 -6.84 9.50
C ASN A 392 12.77 -6.04 10.04
N LEU A 393 12.73 -5.71 11.32
CA LEU A 393 13.73 -4.89 12.02
C LEU A 393 14.41 -5.68 13.14
N ALA A 394 15.62 -5.27 13.51
CA ALA A 394 16.26 -5.76 14.72
C ALA A 394 15.58 -5.14 15.94
N VAL A 395 15.48 -5.92 17.02
CA VAL A 395 14.94 -5.46 18.31
C VAL A 395 16.05 -5.54 19.35
N ASP A 396 16.29 -4.44 20.06
CA ASP A 396 17.20 -4.41 21.19
C ASP A 396 16.58 -5.18 22.37
N SER A 397 17.28 -6.19 22.87
CA SER A 397 16.74 -7.07 23.92
C SER A 397 16.57 -6.40 25.27
N ALA A 398 17.27 -5.30 25.55
CA ALA A 398 17.24 -4.62 26.84
C ALA A 398 16.13 -3.56 26.90
N THR A 399 15.89 -2.87 25.79
CA THR A 399 14.97 -1.72 25.70
C THR A 399 13.71 -2.03 24.91
N GLY A 400 13.70 -3.08 24.10
CA GLY A 400 12.64 -3.36 23.12
C GLY A 400 12.71 -2.48 21.87
N ALA A 401 13.70 -1.59 21.75
CA ALA A 401 13.82 -0.65 20.64
C ALA A 401 13.98 -1.34 19.29
N SER A 402 13.23 -0.88 18.28
CA SER A 402 13.35 -1.39 16.91
C SER A 402 14.29 -0.52 16.07
N TYR A 403 15.24 -1.16 15.38
CA TYR A 403 16.29 -0.46 14.64
C TYR A 403 16.78 -1.28 13.44
N ASN A 404 17.47 -0.63 12.50
CA ASN A 404 18.12 -1.31 11.38
C ASN A 404 19.60 -0.88 11.18
N ALA A 405 20.12 0.03 12.00
CA ALA A 405 21.49 0.49 11.92
C ALA A 405 22.10 0.75 13.30
N ASN A 406 23.33 0.28 13.51
CA ASN A 406 24.17 0.65 14.65
C ASN A 406 25.03 1.86 14.29
N GLY A 407 25.16 2.82 15.22
CA GLY A 407 25.98 4.01 15.06
C GLY A 407 27.06 4.15 16.14
N ALA A 408 27.67 5.34 16.17
CA ALA A 408 28.67 5.74 17.14
C ALA A 408 28.10 5.73 18.56
N HIS A 409 29.00 5.59 19.54
CA HIS A 409 28.68 5.62 20.97
C HIS A 409 27.60 4.61 21.39
N GLY A 410 27.47 3.49 20.67
CA GLY A 410 26.49 2.43 20.95
C GLY A 410 25.05 2.79 20.60
N ARG A 411 24.81 3.94 19.94
CA ARG A 411 23.49 4.37 19.49
C ARG A 411 22.95 3.44 18.41
N LYS A 412 21.62 3.32 18.37
CA LYS A 412 20.88 2.57 17.37
C LYS A 412 19.94 3.53 16.64
N TYR A 413 19.68 3.26 15.37
CA TYR A 413 18.88 4.13 14.52
C TYR A 413 18.01 3.32 13.57
N LEU A 414 16.89 3.93 13.16
CA LEU A 414 16.05 3.45 12.07
C LEU A 414 16.25 4.37 10.87
N LEU A 415 16.75 3.81 9.77
CA LEU A 415 17.09 4.56 8.55
C LEU A 415 16.21 4.11 7.38
N PRO A 416 15.75 5.03 6.51
CA PRO A 416 14.90 4.68 5.37
C PRO A 416 15.67 3.81 4.37
N ALA A 417 14.95 2.96 3.64
CA ALA A 417 15.49 2.31 2.47
C ALA A 417 15.87 3.34 1.40
N LEU A 418 16.84 2.97 0.56
CA LEU A 418 17.28 3.80 -0.56
C LEU A 418 16.82 3.16 -1.86
N PHE A 419 16.23 3.95 -2.75
CA PHE A 419 15.86 3.47 -4.06
C PHE A 419 17.13 3.04 -4.82
N ASN A 420 17.06 1.94 -5.55
CA ASN A 420 18.14 1.48 -6.40
C ASN A 420 17.75 1.68 -7.87
N PRO A 421 18.31 2.71 -8.56
CA PRO A 421 17.98 2.99 -9.95
C PRO A 421 18.26 1.84 -10.93
N ALA A 422 19.14 0.90 -10.57
CA ALA A 422 19.48 -0.23 -11.44
C ALA A 422 18.44 -1.35 -11.38
N THR A 423 17.79 -1.53 -10.22
CA THR A 423 16.81 -2.62 -10.01
C THR A 423 15.38 -2.11 -9.91
N SER A 424 15.17 -0.79 -9.83
CA SER A 424 13.87 -0.15 -9.59
C SER A 424 13.19 -0.65 -8.31
N THR A 425 13.97 -0.91 -7.26
CA THR A 425 13.49 -1.40 -5.96
C THR A 425 14.10 -0.63 -4.80
N CYS A 426 13.41 -0.64 -3.66
CA CYS A 426 13.92 -0.09 -2.41
C CYS A 426 14.90 -1.06 -1.73
N SER A 427 16.12 -0.60 -1.50
CA SER A 427 17.19 -1.37 -0.85
C SER A 427 17.21 -1.05 0.65
N THR A 428 16.85 -2.03 1.47
CA THR A 428 16.96 -1.96 2.93
C THR A 428 18.34 -2.43 3.39
N LEU A 429 18.80 -1.98 4.57
CA LEU A 429 19.94 -2.60 5.22
C LEU A 429 19.62 -4.06 5.56
N ALA A 430 20.40 -5.01 5.04
CA ALA A 430 20.23 -6.41 5.41
C ALA A 430 20.61 -6.59 6.88
N VAL A 431 19.64 -6.95 7.73
CA VAL A 431 19.91 -7.35 9.11
C VAL A 431 20.59 -8.72 9.06
N GLY A 432 21.91 -8.71 9.00
CA GLY A 432 22.73 -9.91 9.07
C GLY A 432 22.57 -10.55 10.45
N LEU A 433 21.74 -11.58 10.57
CA LEU A 433 21.93 -12.57 11.63
C LEU A 433 23.32 -13.16 11.43
N ALA A 434 24.26 -12.81 12.31
CA ALA A 434 25.62 -13.32 12.30
C ALA A 434 25.61 -14.84 12.50
N VAL A 435 25.49 -15.60 11.41
CA VAL A 435 25.84 -17.02 11.37
C VAL A 435 27.28 -17.08 10.92
N VAL A 436 28.15 -17.38 11.89
CA VAL A 436 29.57 -17.63 11.70
C VAL A 436 29.78 -18.61 10.54
N VAL A 437 30.72 -18.23 9.66
CA VAL A 437 31.19 -18.98 8.51
C VAL A 437 31.62 -20.39 8.93
N VAL A 438 30.82 -21.40 8.55
CA VAL A 438 31.33 -22.70 8.15
C VAL A 438 30.63 -23.06 6.85
N LEU A 439 31.35 -22.79 5.75
CA LEU A 439 30.97 -23.17 4.41
C LEU A 439 31.07 -24.69 4.25
N LEU A 440 30.12 -25.21 3.47
CA LEU A 440 30.04 -26.52 2.81
C LEU A 440 29.19 -27.59 3.51
N ALA A 441 28.15 -27.98 2.78
CA ALA A 441 27.11 -28.99 3.03
C ALA A 441 25.89 -28.52 3.84
N SER A 442 24.70 -28.79 3.26
CA SER A 442 23.36 -28.79 3.89
C SER A 442 22.47 -27.56 3.68
N SER A 443 22.26 -27.16 2.43
CA SER A 443 21.21 -26.22 1.99
C SER A 443 19.77 -26.80 2.06
N ALA A 444 19.56 -27.98 2.63
CA ALA A 444 18.24 -28.63 2.70
C ALA A 444 17.59 -28.64 4.11
N GLN A 445 18.31 -28.24 5.17
CA GLN A 445 17.80 -28.38 6.55
C GLN A 445 17.41 -27.05 7.22
N LEU A 446 17.71 -25.89 6.61
CA LEU A 446 17.38 -24.58 7.18
C LEU A 446 15.93 -24.12 6.91
N CYS A 447 15.22 -24.70 5.94
CA CYS A 447 13.82 -24.36 5.68
C CYS A 447 12.82 -24.87 6.74
N MET A 448 13.19 -25.84 7.57
CA MET A 448 12.30 -26.35 8.63
C MET A 448 12.58 -25.75 10.01
N GLY A 449 13.75 -25.15 10.23
CA GLY A 449 14.12 -24.54 11.52
C GLY A 449 13.49 -23.17 11.77
N ALA A 450 13.29 -22.37 10.72
CA ALA A 450 12.62 -21.06 10.82
C ALA A 450 11.11 -21.18 11.09
N ARG A 451 10.49 -22.33 10.80
CA ARG A 451 9.08 -22.58 11.11
C ARG A 451 8.79 -22.83 12.59
N ARG A 452 9.78 -23.27 13.39
CA ARG A 452 9.58 -23.61 14.82
C ARG A 452 9.80 -22.45 15.81
N ARG A 453 10.26 -21.27 15.35
CA ARG A 453 10.33 -20.06 16.19
C ARG A 453 9.28 -19.00 15.88
N MET A 454 8.30 -19.33 15.02
CA MET A 454 7.03 -18.59 14.92
C MET A 454 6.08 -18.87 16.10
N GLU A 455 6.42 -19.78 17.01
CA GLU A 455 5.49 -20.27 18.04
C GLU A 455 5.60 -19.54 19.40
N LEU A 456 6.37 -18.46 19.52
CA LEU A 456 6.53 -17.73 20.79
C LEU A 456 6.38 -16.20 20.71
N TYR A 457 5.99 -15.65 19.56
CA TYR A 457 5.34 -14.34 19.51
C TYR A 457 3.97 -14.55 18.89
N GLN A 458 2.99 -14.82 19.75
CA GLN A 458 1.58 -14.65 19.39
C GLN A 458 1.30 -13.15 19.52
N PRO A 459 1.02 -12.42 18.41
CA PRO A 459 0.38 -11.12 18.52
C PRO A 459 -0.87 -11.31 19.37
N ASN A 460 -1.21 -10.33 20.20
CA ASN A 460 -2.43 -10.41 20.98
C ASN A 460 -3.60 -10.62 20.00
N PRO A 461 -4.56 -11.54 20.23
CA PRO A 461 -5.75 -11.66 19.40
C PRO A 461 -6.53 -10.35 19.19
N ALA A 462 -6.24 -9.32 20.00
CA ALA A 462 -6.73 -7.94 19.83
C ALA A 462 -6.01 -7.11 18.75
N ASP A 463 -4.86 -7.54 18.23
CA ASP A 463 -4.02 -6.80 17.26
C ASP A 463 -4.30 -7.19 15.78
N MET A 464 -5.28 -8.06 15.54
CA MET A 464 -5.68 -8.55 14.22
C MET A 464 -7.11 -8.07 13.91
N LEU A 465 -7.49 -8.10 12.62
CA LEU A 465 -8.87 -7.92 12.18
C LEU A 465 -9.76 -9.04 12.73
N SER A 466 -10.24 -8.84 13.95
CA SER A 466 -10.86 -9.86 14.78
C SER A 466 -12.37 -9.87 14.62
N TYR A 467 -12.95 -11.05 14.82
CA TYR A 467 -14.40 -11.23 14.84
C TYR A 467 -14.92 -10.96 16.25
N HIS A 468 -15.77 -9.94 16.38
CA HIS A 468 -16.34 -9.49 17.65
C HIS A 468 -17.73 -10.08 17.92
N ASN A 469 -18.04 -11.22 17.29
CA ASN A 469 -19.32 -11.94 17.41
C ASN A 469 -20.57 -11.17 16.95
N GLY A 470 -20.41 -10.04 16.27
CA GLY A 470 -21.50 -9.33 15.61
C GLY A 470 -22.00 -10.01 14.33
N ALA A 471 -23.09 -9.49 13.78
CA ALA A 471 -23.70 -10.07 12.59
C ALA A 471 -22.90 -9.73 11.32
N VAL A 472 -22.75 -10.73 10.45
CA VAL A 472 -22.31 -10.57 9.05
C VAL A 472 -23.50 -10.74 8.11
N LEU A 473 -23.42 -10.22 6.89
CA LEU A 473 -24.42 -10.50 5.86
C LEU A 473 -24.08 -11.85 5.19
N ASN A 474 -25.01 -12.80 5.16
CA ASN A 474 -24.80 -14.13 4.59
C ASN A 474 -26.06 -14.66 3.89
N GLY A 475 -25.93 -15.80 3.20
CA GLY A 475 -27.04 -16.39 2.44
C GLY A 475 -27.33 -15.60 1.17
N ASN A 476 -28.58 -15.20 0.95
CA ASN A 476 -28.97 -14.43 -0.23
C ASN A 476 -29.03 -12.94 0.08
N ILE A 477 -27.97 -12.20 -0.25
CA ILE A 477 -27.87 -10.76 -0.03
C ILE A 477 -28.56 -10.03 -1.18
N ALA A 478 -29.74 -9.45 -0.90
CA ALA A 478 -30.45 -8.64 -1.89
C ALA A 478 -29.80 -7.25 -2.01
N VAL A 479 -29.40 -6.86 -3.23
CA VAL A 479 -28.79 -5.57 -3.54
C VAL A 479 -29.78 -4.69 -4.27
N SER A 480 -30.07 -3.50 -3.74
CA SER A 480 -30.87 -2.48 -4.42
C SER A 480 -29.99 -1.29 -4.79
N VAL A 481 -30.22 -0.65 -5.93
CA VAL A 481 -29.34 0.42 -6.44
C VAL A 481 -30.10 1.74 -6.54
N LEU A 482 -29.48 2.84 -6.11
CA LEU A 482 -29.92 4.20 -6.38
C LEU A 482 -28.84 4.96 -7.15
N TRP A 483 -29.22 5.49 -8.30
CA TRP A 483 -28.43 6.40 -9.12
C TRP A 483 -28.83 7.84 -8.81
N TYR A 484 -27.93 8.66 -8.29
CA TYR A 484 -28.21 10.06 -7.94
C TYR A 484 -27.43 11.02 -8.84
N GLY A 485 -28.16 11.78 -9.67
CA GLY A 485 -27.59 12.59 -10.73
C GLY A 485 -27.49 11.88 -12.07
N GLN A 486 -26.77 12.49 -13.01
CA GLN A 486 -26.70 12.07 -14.40
C GLN A 486 -25.62 10.99 -14.61
N PHE A 487 -26.05 9.78 -14.98
CA PHE A 487 -25.17 8.68 -15.37
C PHE A 487 -25.52 8.22 -16.78
N THR A 488 -24.50 8.03 -17.62
CA THR A 488 -24.74 7.43 -18.94
C THR A 488 -25.12 5.96 -18.81
N GLN A 489 -25.80 5.42 -19.81
CA GLN A 489 -26.14 3.98 -19.83
C GLN A 489 -24.87 3.11 -19.77
N VAL A 490 -23.78 3.53 -20.40
CA VAL A 490 -22.50 2.81 -20.37
C VAL A 490 -21.96 2.74 -18.93
N GLN A 491 -21.95 3.86 -18.22
CA GLN A 491 -21.52 3.92 -16.82
C GLN A 491 -22.37 3.02 -15.92
N LYS A 492 -23.71 3.07 -16.07
CA LYS A 492 -24.62 2.18 -15.33
C LYS A 492 -24.31 0.71 -15.62
N THR A 493 -24.08 0.33 -16.88
CA THR A 493 -23.81 -1.07 -17.26
C THR A 493 -22.49 -1.60 -16.72
N ILE A 494 -21.42 -0.79 -16.65
CA ILE A 494 -20.13 -1.22 -16.08
C ILE A 494 -20.31 -1.65 -14.61
N ILE A 495 -20.99 -0.84 -13.82
CA ILE A 495 -21.25 -1.11 -12.40
C ILE A 495 -22.24 -2.28 -12.24
N TYR A 496 -23.28 -2.31 -13.07
CA TYR A 496 -24.25 -3.40 -13.07
C TYR A 496 -23.60 -4.76 -13.37
N ASP A 497 -22.76 -4.82 -14.41
CA ASP A 497 -22.02 -6.03 -14.78
C ASP A 497 -21.04 -6.46 -13.67
N PHE A 498 -20.41 -5.50 -12.96
CA PHE A 498 -19.57 -5.82 -11.80
C PHE A 498 -20.37 -6.52 -10.69
N ILE A 499 -21.53 -5.98 -10.31
CA ILE A 499 -22.37 -6.56 -9.26
C ILE A 499 -22.82 -7.97 -9.66
N LEU A 500 -23.23 -8.17 -10.91
CA LEU A 500 -23.56 -9.49 -11.43
C LEU A 500 -22.37 -10.45 -11.34
N SER A 501 -21.15 -9.96 -11.59
CA SER A 501 -19.93 -10.75 -11.61
C SER A 501 -19.55 -11.37 -10.26
N LEU A 502 -20.06 -10.85 -9.14
CA LEU A 502 -19.77 -11.35 -7.79
C LEU A 502 -20.21 -12.81 -7.62
N THR A 503 -21.35 -13.19 -8.19
CA THR A 503 -21.93 -14.52 -8.01
C THR A 503 -22.45 -15.16 -9.31
N MET A 504 -22.04 -14.62 -10.46
CA MET A 504 -22.42 -15.14 -11.78
C MET A 504 -21.99 -16.61 -12.00
N MET A 505 -22.86 -17.36 -12.67
CA MET A 505 -22.58 -18.71 -13.20
C MET A 505 -23.00 -18.78 -14.69
N PRO A 506 -22.17 -19.35 -15.59
CA PRO A 506 -20.82 -19.83 -15.37
C PRO A 506 -19.85 -18.68 -15.01
N GLN A 507 -18.81 -19.01 -14.24
CA GLN A 507 -17.83 -18.01 -13.80
C GLN A 507 -17.00 -17.50 -14.98
N ALA A 508 -16.65 -16.21 -14.94
CA ALA A 508 -15.65 -15.66 -15.86
C ALA A 508 -14.28 -16.32 -15.65
N ALA A 509 -13.40 -16.21 -16.65
CA ALA A 509 -12.06 -16.80 -16.61
C ALA A 509 -11.25 -16.30 -15.40
N SER A 510 -10.49 -17.20 -14.78
CA SER A 510 -9.62 -16.86 -13.64
C SER A 510 -8.45 -15.93 -14.05
N PRO A 511 -8.04 -14.98 -13.20
CA PRO A 511 -8.68 -14.56 -11.95
C PRO A 511 -10.01 -13.83 -12.23
N SER A 512 -11.04 -14.06 -11.42
CA SER A 512 -12.39 -13.49 -11.64
C SER A 512 -12.97 -12.77 -10.43
N VAL A 513 -13.94 -11.88 -10.66
CA VAL A 513 -14.67 -11.18 -9.59
C VAL A 513 -15.35 -12.18 -8.65
N ALA A 514 -15.88 -13.28 -9.19
CA ALA A 514 -16.49 -14.36 -8.40
C ALA A 514 -15.48 -15.08 -7.49
N GLN A 515 -14.21 -15.18 -7.88
CA GLN A 515 -13.15 -15.72 -7.01
C GLN A 515 -12.78 -14.76 -5.89
N TRP A 516 -12.74 -13.47 -6.17
CA TRP A 516 -12.53 -12.45 -5.15
C TRP A 516 -13.67 -12.47 -4.11
N TRP A 517 -14.92 -12.51 -4.58
CA TRP A 517 -16.09 -12.67 -3.72
C TRP A 517 -16.05 -13.98 -2.90
N SER A 518 -15.64 -15.08 -3.53
CA SER A 518 -15.48 -16.37 -2.84
C SER A 518 -14.46 -16.30 -1.71
N THR A 519 -13.46 -15.43 -1.80
CA THR A 519 -12.50 -15.20 -0.70
C THR A 519 -13.19 -14.53 0.48
N ILE A 520 -14.05 -13.53 0.25
CA ILE A 520 -14.85 -12.89 1.29
C ILE A 520 -15.77 -13.91 1.98
N ASP A 521 -16.52 -14.68 1.20
CA ASP A 521 -17.45 -15.68 1.73
C ASP A 521 -16.73 -16.74 2.57
N GLN A 522 -15.63 -17.30 2.05
CA GLN A 522 -14.89 -18.37 2.75
C GLN A 522 -14.12 -17.87 3.97
N GLN A 523 -13.52 -16.67 3.92
CA GLN A 523 -12.68 -16.17 4.99
C GLN A 523 -13.46 -15.49 6.11
N TYR A 524 -14.62 -14.91 5.79
CA TYR A 524 -15.40 -14.08 6.72
C TYR A 524 -16.82 -14.62 6.92
N LEU A 525 -17.64 -14.64 5.87
CA LEU A 525 -19.09 -14.78 6.02
C LEU A 525 -19.51 -16.18 6.45
N SER A 526 -19.05 -17.20 5.73
CA SER A 526 -19.34 -18.60 6.02
C SER A 526 -18.75 -19.04 7.37
N LYS A 527 -17.56 -18.55 7.75
CA LYS A 527 -16.97 -18.86 9.07
C LYS A 527 -17.80 -18.28 10.21
N ALA A 528 -18.20 -17.01 10.11
CA ALA A 528 -19.07 -16.38 11.10
C ALA A 528 -20.46 -17.04 11.16
N ALA A 529 -21.03 -17.41 10.01
CA ALA A 529 -22.30 -18.13 9.93
C ALA A 529 -22.24 -19.51 10.60
N GLN A 530 -21.15 -20.27 10.40
CA GLN A 530 -20.94 -21.57 11.04
C GLN A 530 -20.80 -21.44 12.56
N ALA A 531 -20.07 -20.42 13.03
CA ALA A 531 -19.93 -20.14 14.46
C ALA A 531 -21.30 -19.85 15.11
N ALA A 532 -22.20 -19.12 14.44
CA ALA A 532 -23.54 -18.83 14.94
C ALA A 532 -24.48 -20.06 14.95
N LEU A 533 -24.24 -21.08 14.11
CA LEU A 533 -25.07 -22.29 13.97
C LEU A 533 -24.61 -23.47 14.84
N ASN A 534 -23.68 -23.27 15.79
CA ASN A 534 -23.10 -24.32 16.63
C ASN A 534 -22.58 -25.54 15.81
N ASN A 535 -22.02 -25.30 14.63
CA ASN A 535 -21.51 -26.34 13.71
C ASN A 535 -22.55 -27.40 13.26
N ALA A 536 -23.85 -27.15 13.40
CA ALA A 536 -24.90 -28.13 13.12
C ALA A 536 -25.36 -28.21 11.63
N GLY A 537 -24.61 -27.61 10.71
CA GLY A 537 -24.88 -27.68 9.26
C GLY A 537 -23.81 -26.98 8.42
N GLU A 538 -23.70 -27.37 7.14
CA GLU A 538 -22.81 -26.72 6.18
C GLU A 538 -23.36 -25.32 5.84
N ALA A 539 -22.56 -24.27 6.02
CA ALA A 539 -22.97 -22.93 5.62
C ALA A 539 -23.19 -22.88 4.11
N LYS A 540 -24.38 -22.43 3.70
CA LYS A 540 -24.69 -22.20 2.28
C LYS A 540 -23.81 -21.07 1.76
N LYS A 541 -23.24 -21.27 0.58
CA LYS A 541 -22.47 -20.25 -0.15
C LYS A 541 -23.27 -18.95 -0.26
N THR A 542 -22.66 -17.83 0.12
CA THR A 542 -23.32 -16.52 0.07
C THR A 542 -23.46 -16.04 -1.37
N GLN A 543 -24.69 -15.65 -1.74
CA GLN A 543 -25.06 -15.15 -3.06
C GLN A 543 -25.44 -13.67 -3.03
N VAL A 544 -25.07 -12.92 -4.06
CA VAL A 544 -25.46 -11.52 -4.24
C VAL A 544 -26.56 -11.48 -5.30
N LEU A 545 -27.75 -11.04 -4.89
CA LEU A 545 -28.94 -11.01 -5.74
C LEU A 545 -29.28 -9.57 -6.06
N LEU A 546 -29.08 -9.18 -7.31
CA LEU A 546 -29.44 -7.85 -7.76
C LEU A 546 -30.97 -7.70 -7.83
N GLY A 547 -31.47 -6.65 -7.18
CA GLY A 547 -32.87 -6.33 -7.03
C GLY A 547 -33.24 -5.04 -7.76
N ASN A 548 -34.01 -4.18 -7.08
CA ASN A 548 -34.57 -2.98 -7.69
C ASN A 548 -33.51 -1.91 -7.95
N GLN A 549 -33.75 -1.09 -8.98
CA GLN A 549 -32.95 0.09 -9.27
C GLN A 549 -33.84 1.32 -9.34
N VAL A 550 -33.37 2.43 -8.78
CA VAL A 550 -34.04 3.73 -8.78
C VAL A 550 -33.06 4.77 -9.34
N SER A 551 -33.56 5.72 -10.13
CA SER A 551 -32.76 6.86 -10.60
C SER A 551 -33.40 8.17 -10.13
N ASP A 552 -32.57 9.06 -9.60
CA ASP A 552 -32.91 10.42 -9.19
C ASP A 552 -32.04 11.40 -9.99
N GLU A 553 -32.39 11.54 -11.27
CA GLU A 553 -31.65 12.36 -12.23
C GLU A 553 -31.80 13.87 -11.98
N GLY A 554 -32.85 14.27 -11.27
CA GLY A 554 -33.12 15.66 -10.90
C GLY A 554 -32.38 16.12 -9.65
N CYS A 555 -31.63 15.22 -8.98
CA CYS A 555 -30.98 15.48 -7.71
C CYS A 555 -31.94 16.10 -6.68
N SER A 556 -32.96 15.35 -6.25
CA SER A 556 -34.02 15.89 -5.37
C SER A 556 -33.57 16.54 -4.05
N PHE A 557 -32.38 16.24 -3.54
CA PHE A 557 -31.76 16.88 -2.37
C PHE A 557 -30.72 17.97 -2.73
N GLY A 558 -30.62 18.33 -4.01
CA GLY A 558 -29.55 19.19 -4.55
C GLY A 558 -28.27 18.41 -4.88
N LYS A 559 -27.25 19.10 -5.39
CA LYS A 559 -25.96 18.51 -5.77
C LYS A 559 -24.92 18.52 -4.65
N SER A 560 -25.29 18.98 -3.45
CA SER A 560 -24.44 18.97 -2.27
C SER A 560 -25.14 18.19 -1.17
N LEU A 561 -24.59 17.03 -0.81
CA LEU A 561 -25.22 16.09 0.10
C LEU A 561 -24.43 15.97 1.41
N THR A 562 -25.15 15.85 2.53
CA THR A 562 -24.61 15.39 3.81
C THR A 562 -24.67 13.87 3.92
N GLU A 563 -23.92 13.27 4.84
CA GLU A 563 -24.01 11.81 5.08
C GLU A 563 -25.41 11.36 5.51
N THR A 564 -26.13 12.21 6.24
CA THR A 564 -27.54 11.93 6.60
C THR A 564 -28.42 11.83 5.35
N GLN A 565 -28.20 12.68 4.35
CA GLN A 565 -28.94 12.60 3.08
C GLN A 565 -28.56 11.36 2.27
N ILE A 566 -27.32 10.88 2.35
CA ILE A 566 -26.91 9.59 1.78
C ILE A 566 -27.72 8.44 2.40
N SER A 567 -27.87 8.40 3.73
CA SER A 567 -28.68 7.37 4.39
C SER A 567 -30.16 7.42 3.96
N ALA A 568 -30.71 8.63 3.75
CA ALA A 568 -32.07 8.81 3.25
C ALA A 568 -32.22 8.33 1.79
N LEU A 569 -31.21 8.55 0.95
CA LEU A 569 -31.16 8.00 -0.41
C LEU A 569 -31.09 6.47 -0.39
N ALA A 570 -30.26 5.89 0.47
CA ALA A 570 -30.18 4.44 0.63
C ALA A 570 -31.53 3.81 1.01
N ALA A 571 -32.30 4.46 1.88
CA ALA A 571 -33.66 4.02 2.22
C ALA A 571 -34.63 4.11 1.02
N ARG A 572 -34.49 5.12 0.15
CA ARG A 572 -35.31 5.27 -1.07
C ARG A 572 -35.07 4.17 -2.11
N ALA A 573 -33.93 3.48 -2.07
CA ALA A 573 -33.70 2.29 -2.88
C ALA A 573 -34.57 1.09 -2.45
N ASN A 574 -35.27 1.21 -1.31
CA ASN A 574 -36.15 0.20 -0.73
C ASN A 574 -35.47 -1.17 -0.52
N PRO A 575 -34.36 -1.22 0.25
CA PRO A 575 -33.65 -2.47 0.51
C PRO A 575 -34.50 -3.45 1.30
N LYS A 576 -34.36 -4.74 1.00
CA LYS A 576 -34.95 -5.80 1.83
C LYS A 576 -34.16 -5.96 3.13
N LYS A 577 -34.81 -6.40 4.21
CA LYS A 577 -34.14 -6.78 5.47
C LYS A 577 -33.04 -7.82 5.18
N GLY A 578 -31.84 -7.59 5.72
CA GLY A 578 -30.64 -8.37 5.44
C GLY A 578 -29.97 -8.08 4.09
N GLY A 579 -30.46 -7.09 3.34
CA GLY A 579 -29.91 -6.63 2.08
C GLY A 579 -29.06 -5.36 2.20
N VAL A 580 -28.51 -4.95 1.05
CA VAL A 580 -27.65 -3.77 0.91
C VAL A 580 -28.23 -2.82 -0.14
N SER A 581 -28.30 -1.53 0.20
CA SER A 581 -28.53 -0.46 -0.77
C SER A 581 -27.21 0.09 -1.29
N LEU A 582 -27.01 0.16 -2.60
CA LEU A 582 -25.87 0.84 -3.22
C LEU A 582 -26.31 2.21 -3.73
N VAL A 583 -25.69 3.28 -3.25
CA VAL A 583 -25.96 4.66 -3.67
C VAL A 583 -24.78 5.16 -4.48
N PHE A 584 -25.01 5.55 -5.72
CA PHE A 584 -23.99 6.09 -6.61
C PHE A 584 -24.30 7.54 -6.92
N THR A 585 -23.33 8.44 -6.67
CA THR A 585 -23.48 9.87 -6.99
C THR A 585 -22.68 10.22 -8.24
N ALA A 586 -23.29 10.98 -9.15
CA ALA A 586 -22.68 11.42 -10.40
C ALA A 586 -21.48 12.35 -10.15
N GLN A 587 -20.65 12.54 -11.18
CA GLN A 587 -19.37 13.24 -11.07
C GLN A 587 -19.47 14.70 -10.62
N ASP A 588 -20.63 15.33 -10.83
CA ASP A 588 -20.94 16.72 -10.49
C ASP A 588 -21.73 16.88 -9.18
N VAL A 589 -21.84 15.80 -8.39
CA VAL A 589 -22.46 15.80 -7.06
C VAL A 589 -21.36 15.77 -6.00
N THR A 590 -21.35 16.78 -5.14
CA THR A 590 -20.46 16.87 -3.98
C THR A 590 -21.12 16.20 -2.78
N VAL A 591 -20.36 15.43 -2.01
CA VAL A 591 -20.83 14.81 -0.75
C VAL A 591 -19.86 15.18 0.36
N GLU A 592 -20.37 15.41 1.56
CA GLU A 592 -19.57 15.63 2.77
C GLU A 592 -18.46 14.57 2.91
N GLY A 593 -17.22 15.01 3.12
CA GLY A 593 -16.04 14.15 3.24
C GLY A 593 -15.49 13.56 1.93
N PHE A 594 -16.24 13.62 0.82
CA PHE A 594 -15.78 13.14 -0.48
C PHE A 594 -14.52 13.90 -0.92
N CYS A 595 -13.53 13.18 -1.46
CA CYS A 595 -12.28 13.78 -1.93
C CYS A 595 -11.40 14.45 -0.87
N MET A 596 -11.71 14.24 0.41
CA MET A 596 -10.93 14.77 1.53
C MET A 596 -10.46 13.62 2.41
N SER A 597 -11.41 12.87 2.97
CA SER A 597 -11.15 11.74 3.85
C SER A 597 -11.55 10.40 3.23
N GLN A 598 -12.47 10.40 2.27
CA GLN A 598 -13.08 9.16 1.76
C GLN A 598 -13.54 9.26 0.30
N CYS A 599 -13.59 8.10 -0.36
CA CYS A 599 -14.05 7.93 -1.74
C CYS A 599 -15.42 7.22 -1.83
N GLY A 600 -15.86 6.70 -0.69
CA GLY A 600 -17.09 6.00 -0.43
C GLY A 600 -17.20 5.75 1.06
N LEU A 601 -18.32 5.20 1.50
CA LEU A 601 -18.51 4.72 2.87
C LEU A 601 -19.55 3.62 2.86
N HIS A 602 -19.62 2.84 3.93
CA HIS A 602 -20.79 2.02 4.24
C HIS A 602 -21.37 2.37 5.61
N GLY A 603 -22.63 1.99 5.80
CA GLY A 603 -23.36 2.20 7.05
C GLY A 603 -24.56 1.28 7.14
N SER A 604 -25.36 1.43 8.19
CA SER A 604 -26.54 0.59 8.38
C SER A 604 -27.67 1.29 9.11
N ASP A 605 -28.87 0.74 8.92
CA ASP A 605 -30.03 1.03 9.74
C ASP A 605 -30.41 -0.24 10.50
N ALA A 606 -30.02 -0.28 11.78
CA ALA A 606 -30.32 -1.40 12.65
C ALA A 606 -31.82 -1.64 12.85
N LYS A 607 -32.69 -0.62 12.67
CA LYS A 607 -34.14 -0.78 12.83
C LYS A 607 -34.74 -1.57 11.67
N SER A 608 -34.35 -1.24 10.44
CA SER A 608 -34.77 -2.01 9.26
C SER A 608 -33.93 -3.29 9.08
N GLY A 609 -32.78 -3.39 9.73
CA GLY A 609 -31.83 -4.49 9.57
C GLY A 609 -31.22 -4.49 8.18
N THR A 610 -30.93 -3.30 7.64
CA THR A 610 -30.37 -3.10 6.29
C THR A 610 -29.02 -2.39 6.38
N ALA A 611 -28.14 -2.66 5.42
CA ALA A 611 -26.88 -1.93 5.25
C ALA A 611 -26.94 -1.09 3.96
N TYR A 612 -26.03 -0.14 3.83
CA TYR A 612 -25.87 0.62 2.61
C TYR A 612 -24.40 0.92 2.34
N VAL A 613 -24.09 1.11 1.07
CA VAL A 613 -22.80 1.58 0.58
C VAL A 613 -23.06 2.80 -0.28
N TRP A 614 -22.23 3.83 -0.12
CA TRP A 614 -22.17 4.95 -1.04
C TRP A 614 -20.80 5.03 -1.69
N VAL A 615 -20.77 5.34 -2.98
CA VAL A 615 -19.54 5.65 -3.73
C VAL A 615 -19.80 6.83 -4.66
N GLY A 616 -18.89 7.81 -4.62
CA GLY A 616 -18.94 8.98 -5.50
C GLY A 616 -18.08 8.82 -6.75
N ASN A 617 -18.56 9.38 -7.87
CA ASN A 617 -17.74 9.49 -9.08
C ASN A 617 -16.74 10.65 -8.95
N SER A 618 -15.45 10.33 -8.88
CA SER A 618 -14.38 11.30 -8.61
C SER A 618 -13.85 12.02 -9.85
N ALA A 619 -14.32 11.68 -11.05
CA ALA A 619 -13.73 12.10 -12.33
C ALA A 619 -13.46 13.60 -12.47
N THR A 620 -14.31 14.45 -11.86
CA THR A 620 -14.18 15.92 -11.96
C THR A 620 -13.79 16.61 -10.66
N GLN A 621 -13.67 15.87 -9.55
CA GLN A 621 -13.44 16.44 -8.21
C GLN A 621 -12.04 16.08 -7.68
N CYS A 622 -11.71 14.78 -7.63
CA CYS A 622 -10.44 14.29 -7.10
C CYS A 622 -10.00 12.96 -7.77
N PRO A 623 -9.89 12.92 -9.10
CA PRO A 623 -9.59 11.68 -9.78
C PRO A 623 -8.23 11.10 -9.34
N GLY A 624 -7.27 11.95 -8.98
CA GLY A 624 -5.96 11.53 -8.45
C GLY A 624 -5.99 10.87 -7.06
N GLN A 625 -7.08 10.98 -6.31
CA GLN A 625 -7.24 10.30 -5.02
C GLN A 625 -8.13 9.07 -5.19
N CYS A 626 -9.36 9.29 -5.68
CA CYS A 626 -10.40 8.26 -5.64
C CYS A 626 -10.52 7.44 -6.93
N ALA A 627 -9.84 7.83 -8.01
CA ALA A 627 -9.69 6.99 -9.20
C ALA A 627 -8.24 6.50 -9.39
N TRP A 628 -7.37 6.63 -8.38
CA TRP A 628 -6.08 5.97 -8.39
C TRP A 628 -6.28 4.44 -8.46
N PRO A 629 -5.55 3.69 -9.31
CA PRO A 629 -4.37 4.09 -10.10
C PRO A 629 -4.66 4.54 -11.56
N PHE A 630 -5.90 4.83 -11.93
CA PHE A 630 -6.31 5.20 -13.30
C PHE A 630 -6.19 6.70 -13.62
N HIS A 631 -5.85 7.51 -12.62
CA HIS A 631 -5.51 8.92 -12.80
C HIS A 631 -4.20 9.25 -12.08
N GLN A 632 -3.59 10.36 -12.49
CA GLN A 632 -2.37 10.87 -11.89
C GLN A 632 -2.61 11.10 -10.39
N PRO A 633 -1.84 10.47 -9.49
CA PRO A 633 -2.05 10.61 -8.06
C PRO A 633 -1.83 12.05 -7.60
N GLU A 634 -2.70 12.55 -6.72
CA GLU A 634 -2.56 13.92 -6.18
C GLU A 634 -1.34 14.04 -5.26
N TYR A 635 -1.02 12.95 -4.54
CA TYR A 635 0.11 12.86 -3.62
C TYR A 635 0.86 11.53 -3.82
N GLY A 636 2.16 11.50 -3.55
CA GLY A 636 3.00 10.31 -3.71
C GLY A 636 3.60 10.16 -5.12
N PRO A 637 4.12 8.96 -5.47
CA PRO A 637 4.83 8.76 -6.73
C PRO A 637 3.99 9.05 -7.97
N GLN A 638 4.51 9.95 -8.79
CA GLN A 638 3.88 10.45 -10.01
C GLN A 638 4.08 9.49 -11.19
N VAL A 639 3.82 8.19 -10.96
CA VAL A 639 3.85 7.19 -12.03
C VAL A 639 2.74 7.46 -13.05
N PRO A 640 2.96 7.18 -14.35
CA PRO A 640 1.91 7.28 -15.34
C PRO A 640 0.67 6.48 -14.91
N PRO A 641 -0.55 7.03 -15.08
CA PRO A 641 -1.76 6.33 -14.69
C PRO A 641 -1.92 5.04 -15.49
N LEU A 642 -2.50 4.03 -14.85
CA LEU A 642 -2.90 2.81 -15.53
C LEU A 642 -4.08 3.11 -16.46
N LEU A 643 -4.13 2.41 -17.59
CA LEU A 643 -5.31 2.50 -18.44
C LEU A 643 -6.51 1.80 -17.75
N PRO A 644 -7.65 2.49 -17.61
CA PRO A 644 -8.84 1.95 -16.96
C PRO A 644 -9.46 0.80 -17.77
N PRO A 645 -9.79 -0.34 -17.15
CA PRO A 645 -10.23 -1.55 -17.87
C PRO A 645 -11.56 -1.43 -18.60
N ASN A 646 -12.38 -0.44 -18.26
CA ASN A 646 -13.64 -0.16 -18.96
C ASN A 646 -13.63 1.19 -19.68
N GLY A 647 -12.48 1.86 -19.76
CA GLY A 647 -12.30 3.11 -20.49
C GLY A 647 -12.90 4.35 -19.80
N ASP A 648 -13.41 4.23 -18.57
CA ASP A 648 -13.97 5.34 -17.80
C ASP A 648 -13.24 5.44 -16.46
N VAL A 649 -12.33 6.40 -16.35
CA VAL A 649 -11.50 6.62 -15.14
C VAL A 649 -12.36 6.77 -13.88
N GLY A 650 -13.47 7.52 -13.97
CA GLY A 650 -14.35 7.76 -12.84
C GLY A 650 -15.04 6.49 -12.38
N VAL A 651 -15.66 5.76 -13.32
CA VAL A 651 -16.40 4.54 -13.00
C VAL A 651 -15.48 3.39 -12.61
N ASP A 652 -14.33 3.21 -13.28
CA ASP A 652 -13.36 2.19 -12.89
C ASP A 652 -12.79 2.46 -11.48
N GLY A 653 -12.59 3.74 -11.12
CA GLY A 653 -12.31 4.16 -9.75
C GLY A 653 -13.46 3.84 -8.78
N MET A 654 -14.71 4.12 -9.18
CA MET A 654 -15.89 3.75 -8.37
C MET A 654 -15.98 2.25 -8.12
N ILE A 655 -15.60 1.38 -9.05
CA ILE A 655 -15.60 -0.07 -8.83
C ILE A 655 -14.60 -0.49 -7.75
N ALA A 656 -13.39 0.08 -7.77
CA ALA A 656 -12.38 -0.23 -6.75
C ALA A 656 -12.86 0.18 -5.35
N ASN A 657 -13.45 1.37 -5.23
CA ASN A 657 -14.02 1.85 -3.97
C ASN A 657 -15.26 1.03 -3.56
N LEU A 658 -16.16 0.73 -4.49
CA LEU A 658 -17.34 -0.11 -4.25
C LEU A 658 -16.93 -1.49 -3.74
N ALA A 659 -15.91 -2.11 -4.31
CA ALA A 659 -15.41 -3.39 -3.84
C ALA A 659 -14.89 -3.30 -2.39
N SER A 660 -14.17 -2.23 -2.05
CA SER A 660 -13.70 -1.98 -0.68
C SER A 660 -14.86 -1.82 0.30
N GLU A 661 -15.77 -0.87 0.02
CA GLU A 661 -16.89 -0.55 0.90
C GLU A 661 -17.90 -1.69 1.01
N PHE A 662 -18.14 -2.42 -0.09
CA PHE A 662 -19.03 -3.57 -0.07
C PHE A 662 -18.45 -4.72 0.75
N ALA A 663 -17.13 -4.94 0.73
CA ALA A 663 -16.48 -5.92 1.60
C ALA A 663 -16.65 -5.53 3.08
N GLY A 664 -16.50 -4.25 3.43
CA GLY A 664 -16.81 -3.72 4.76
C GLY A 664 -18.27 -3.97 5.14
N ALA A 665 -19.22 -3.54 4.31
CA ALA A 665 -20.65 -3.67 4.55
C ALA A 665 -21.12 -5.11 4.79
N VAL A 666 -20.54 -6.11 4.12
CA VAL A 666 -20.96 -7.51 4.30
C VAL A 666 -20.26 -8.21 5.45
N THR A 667 -19.02 -7.82 5.77
CA THR A 667 -18.23 -8.42 6.86
C THR A 667 -18.42 -7.70 8.20
N ASN A 668 -18.86 -6.45 8.20
CA ASN A 668 -19.08 -5.62 9.38
C ASN A 668 -20.27 -4.64 9.24
N PRO A 669 -21.46 -5.09 8.82
CA PRO A 669 -22.61 -4.22 8.52
C PRO A 669 -23.01 -3.28 9.66
N PHE A 670 -22.86 -3.71 10.92
CA PHE A 670 -23.33 -2.99 12.11
C PHE A 670 -22.19 -2.55 13.03
N GLY A 671 -20.95 -2.52 12.54
CA GLY A 671 -19.80 -2.04 13.31
C GLY A 671 -19.37 -2.93 14.48
N ASN A 672 -19.83 -4.18 14.53
CA ASN A 672 -19.59 -5.10 15.65
C ASN A 672 -19.17 -6.52 15.24
N ALA A 673 -18.86 -6.77 13.96
CA ALA A 673 -18.42 -8.07 13.46
C ALA A 673 -16.92 -8.10 13.20
N TYR A 674 -16.45 -7.94 11.95
CA TYR A 674 -15.02 -7.96 11.63
C TYR A 674 -14.42 -6.56 11.53
N TYR A 675 -13.70 -6.11 12.55
CA TYR A 675 -13.01 -4.82 12.50
C TYR A 675 -11.82 -4.74 13.47
N GLN A 676 -10.98 -3.74 13.24
CA GLN A 676 -9.91 -3.31 14.12
C GLN A 676 -9.87 -1.78 14.22
N GLY A 677 -9.45 -1.25 15.36
CA GLY A 677 -9.35 0.20 15.58
C GLY A 677 -10.62 0.78 16.19
N ALA A 678 -10.71 2.11 16.18
CA ALA A 678 -11.84 2.84 16.74
C ALA A 678 -13.10 2.63 15.88
N SER A 679 -14.28 2.65 16.51
CA SER A 679 -15.56 2.37 15.85
C SER A 679 -15.97 3.41 14.81
N ASP A 680 -15.39 4.61 14.87
CA ASP A 680 -15.60 5.73 13.94
C ASP A 680 -14.69 5.68 12.69
N ALA A 681 -13.64 4.86 12.70
CA ALA A 681 -12.77 4.62 11.55
C ALA A 681 -12.17 3.20 11.56
N PRO A 682 -13.00 2.14 11.50
CA PRO A 682 -12.53 0.77 11.58
C PRO A 682 -11.71 0.36 10.35
N LEU A 683 -10.64 -0.40 10.58
CA LEU A 683 -10.01 -1.22 9.55
C LEU A 683 -10.82 -2.49 9.37
N GLU A 684 -11.18 -2.78 8.13
CA GLU A 684 -12.09 -3.84 7.71
C GLU A 684 -11.42 -4.70 6.62
N ALA A 685 -12.15 -5.70 6.10
CA ALA A 685 -11.58 -6.74 5.24
C ALA A 685 -10.74 -6.22 4.06
N ALA A 686 -11.15 -5.12 3.42
CA ALA A 686 -10.42 -4.48 2.33
C ALA A 686 -9.60 -3.25 2.79
N THR A 687 -10.12 -2.42 3.70
CA THR A 687 -9.45 -1.19 4.15
C THR A 687 -8.20 -1.47 5.00
N ALA A 688 -8.04 -2.68 5.53
CA ALA A 688 -6.79 -3.16 6.11
C ALA A 688 -5.65 -3.35 5.08
N CYS A 689 -5.95 -3.31 3.77
CA CYS A 689 -5.01 -3.49 2.68
C CYS A 689 -5.01 -2.29 1.69
N PRO A 690 -4.79 -1.05 2.18
CA PRO A 690 -4.98 0.14 1.37
C PRO A 690 -4.00 0.19 0.19
N GLY A 691 -4.54 0.42 -1.00
CA GLY A 691 -3.75 0.60 -2.23
C GLY A 691 -3.05 -0.66 -2.77
N VAL A 692 -3.36 -1.84 -2.21
CA VAL A 692 -2.79 -3.12 -2.68
C VAL A 692 -3.75 -3.75 -3.69
N PHE A 693 -3.35 -3.83 -4.96
CA PHE A 693 -4.15 -4.48 -6.02
C PHE A 693 -3.44 -5.69 -6.65
N GLY A 694 -2.11 -5.72 -6.59
CA GLY A 694 -1.28 -6.82 -7.09
C GLY A 694 -0.09 -7.11 -6.18
N SER A 695 0.64 -8.18 -6.51
CA SER A 695 1.81 -8.57 -5.72
C SER A 695 2.92 -7.53 -5.82
N GLY A 696 3.67 -7.31 -4.73
CA GLY A 696 4.72 -6.30 -4.67
C GLY A 696 4.22 -4.85 -4.73
N SER A 697 2.94 -4.60 -4.41
CA SER A 697 2.43 -3.23 -4.25
C SER A 697 3.23 -2.45 -3.20
N TYR A 698 3.42 -1.15 -3.45
CA TYR A 698 4.02 -0.19 -2.52
C TYR A 698 3.41 1.20 -2.79
N PRO A 699 3.62 2.23 -1.94
CA PRO A 699 3.03 3.55 -2.18
C PRO A 699 3.34 4.05 -3.61
N GLY A 700 2.31 4.39 -4.39
CA GLY A 700 2.44 4.81 -5.79
C GLY A 700 2.59 3.69 -6.83
N TYR A 701 2.61 2.41 -6.44
CA TYR A 701 2.59 1.27 -7.35
C TYR A 701 1.52 0.27 -6.94
N ALA A 702 0.52 0.08 -7.80
CA ALA A 702 -0.63 -0.80 -7.57
C ALA A 702 -0.30 -2.30 -7.53
N GLY A 703 0.97 -2.67 -7.76
CA GLY A 703 1.42 -4.05 -7.79
C GLY A 703 1.46 -4.65 -9.18
N ASN A 704 1.85 -5.92 -9.25
CA ASN A 704 1.88 -6.67 -10.50
C ASN A 704 0.46 -7.02 -10.95
N LEU A 705 0.01 -6.40 -12.05
CA LEU A 705 -1.33 -6.54 -12.61
C LEU A 705 -1.30 -7.23 -13.98
N LYS A 706 -2.45 -7.74 -14.40
CA LYS A 706 -2.64 -8.21 -15.77
C LYS A 706 -2.86 -7.00 -16.69
N VAL A 707 -2.37 -7.11 -17.92
CA VAL A 707 -2.56 -6.11 -18.97
C VAL A 707 -3.38 -6.72 -20.10
N ASP A 708 -4.44 -6.04 -20.50
CA ASP A 708 -5.23 -6.40 -21.67
C ASP A 708 -4.44 -6.10 -22.95
N GLN A 709 -4.29 -7.10 -23.81
CA GLN A 709 -3.48 -6.98 -25.02
C GLN A 709 -4.07 -6.03 -26.07
N ALA A 710 -5.40 -5.87 -26.09
CA ALA A 710 -6.08 -5.06 -27.11
C ALA A 710 -6.11 -3.56 -26.74
N THR A 711 -6.31 -3.27 -25.46
CA THR A 711 -6.52 -1.91 -24.95
C THR A 711 -5.34 -1.35 -24.16
N GLY A 712 -4.44 -2.22 -23.68
CA GLY A 712 -3.38 -1.84 -22.74
C GLY A 712 -3.88 -1.64 -21.30
N ALA A 713 -5.16 -1.91 -21.02
CA ALA A 713 -5.75 -1.66 -19.71
C ALA A 713 -5.25 -2.63 -18.64
N SER A 714 -5.08 -2.12 -17.42
CA SER A 714 -4.60 -2.91 -16.28
C SER A 714 -5.76 -3.40 -15.42
N TYR A 715 -5.71 -4.68 -15.03
CA TYR A 715 -6.77 -5.34 -14.28
C TYR A 715 -6.24 -6.51 -13.45
N ASN A 716 -7.03 -6.99 -12.49
CA ASN A 716 -6.71 -8.21 -11.74
C ASN A 716 -7.90 -9.19 -11.65
N ALA A 717 -9.07 -8.85 -12.21
CA ALA A 717 -10.25 -9.70 -12.22
C ALA A 717 -11.00 -9.61 -13.56
N ASN A 718 -11.40 -10.76 -14.12
CA ASN A 718 -12.38 -10.82 -15.20
C ASN A 718 -13.79 -10.92 -14.63
N GLY A 719 -14.76 -10.26 -15.27
CA GLY A 719 -16.16 -10.33 -14.90
C GLY A 719 -17.09 -10.69 -16.05
N ALA A 720 -18.38 -10.47 -15.81
CA ALA A 720 -19.47 -10.67 -16.74
C ALA A 720 -19.31 -9.84 -18.00
N GLN A 721 -19.90 -10.32 -19.10
CA GLN A 721 -19.94 -9.61 -20.39
C GLN A 721 -18.56 -9.20 -20.92
N GLY A 722 -17.50 -9.96 -20.58
CA GLY A 722 -16.13 -9.66 -21.01
C GLY A 722 -15.48 -8.46 -20.30
N ARG A 723 -16.16 -7.88 -19.31
CA ARG A 723 -15.65 -6.76 -18.51
C ARG A 723 -14.44 -7.18 -17.68
N LYS A 724 -13.59 -6.20 -17.37
CA LYS A 724 -12.39 -6.38 -16.54
C LYS A 724 -12.42 -5.36 -15.42
N TYR A 725 -11.86 -5.73 -14.27
CA TYR A 725 -11.91 -4.91 -13.07
C TYR A 725 -10.60 -4.99 -12.29
N LEU A 726 -10.37 -3.94 -11.50
CA LEU A 726 -9.29 -3.86 -10.52
C LEU A 726 -9.90 -3.87 -9.12
N LEU A 727 -9.64 -4.94 -8.37
CA LEU A 727 -10.24 -5.19 -7.05
C LEU A 727 -9.17 -5.15 -5.96
N PRO A 728 -9.46 -4.57 -4.79
CA PRO A 728 -8.49 -4.47 -3.70
C PRO A 728 -8.12 -5.85 -3.16
N ALA A 729 -6.92 -5.95 -2.60
CA ALA A 729 -6.53 -7.08 -1.79
C ALA A 729 -7.44 -7.20 -0.56
N LEU A 730 -7.62 -8.44 -0.09
CA LEU A 730 -8.37 -8.72 1.13
C LEU A 730 -7.38 -9.16 2.20
N TYR A 731 -7.55 -8.65 3.42
CA TYR A 731 -6.81 -9.16 4.56
C TYR A 731 -7.21 -10.62 4.81
N ASN A 732 -6.25 -11.45 5.18
CA ASN A 732 -6.52 -12.82 5.59
C ASN A 732 -6.17 -12.96 7.07
N PRO A 733 -7.19 -13.02 7.96
CA PRO A 733 -6.96 -13.15 9.39
C PRO A 733 -6.15 -14.39 9.78
N SER A 734 -6.24 -15.47 8.99
CA SER A 734 -5.52 -16.71 9.27
C SER A 734 -4.03 -16.65 8.92
N THR A 735 -3.62 -15.78 8.00
CA THR A 735 -2.21 -15.61 7.61
C THR A 735 -1.62 -14.27 8.04
N SER A 736 -2.45 -13.37 8.60
CA SER A 736 -2.07 -12.00 8.97
C SER A 736 -1.43 -11.23 7.82
N SER A 737 -1.99 -11.37 6.61
CA SER A 737 -1.43 -10.75 5.40
C SER A 737 -2.51 -10.36 4.39
N CYS A 738 -2.21 -9.37 3.57
CA CYS A 738 -3.05 -8.99 2.42
C CYS A 738 -2.86 -10.00 1.28
N SER A 739 -3.97 -10.55 0.78
CA SER A 739 -4.00 -11.53 -0.31
C SER A 739 -4.56 -10.89 -1.57
N THR A 740 -3.83 -10.98 -2.68
CA THR A 740 -4.30 -10.53 -4.00
C THR A 740 -4.81 -11.71 -4.82
N LEU A 741 -5.69 -11.44 -5.80
CA LEU A 741 -6.17 -12.47 -6.74
C LEU A 741 -5.06 -13.09 -7.60
N VAL A 742 -4.00 -12.33 -7.87
CA VAL A 742 -2.92 -12.75 -8.79
C VAL A 742 -1.95 -13.71 -8.11
N ASP A 743 -1.82 -13.66 -6.77
CA ASP A 743 -0.96 -14.56 -5.98
C ASP A 743 -1.50 -15.99 -5.86
N GLN A 744 -2.83 -16.18 -5.97
CA GLN A 744 -3.45 -17.49 -5.78
C GLN A 744 -3.19 -18.50 -6.91
N LEU A 745 -2.66 -18.05 -8.06
CA LEU A 745 -2.30 -18.91 -9.19
C LEU A 745 -1.06 -19.78 -8.93
N THR A 746 -0.21 -19.44 -7.95
CA THR A 746 1.00 -20.22 -7.64
C THR A 746 0.81 -21.33 -6.59
N CYS A 747 -0.31 -21.36 -5.89
CA CYS A 747 -0.51 -22.29 -4.76
C CYS A 747 -1.52 -23.43 -5.00
N PHE A 748 -2.27 -23.40 -6.11
CA PHE A 748 -3.24 -24.46 -6.45
C PHE A 748 -2.92 -25.12 -7.80
N ALA A 749 -1.75 -25.75 -7.91
CA ALA A 749 -1.58 -26.84 -8.86
C ALA A 749 -1.86 -28.15 -8.11
N PRO A 750 -2.99 -28.83 -8.34
CA PRO A 750 -3.19 -30.16 -7.78
C PRO A 750 -2.16 -31.09 -8.40
N SER A 751 -1.34 -31.71 -7.55
CA SER A 751 -0.48 -32.82 -7.94
C SER A 751 -1.35 -33.93 -8.56
N LYS A 752 -1.22 -34.13 -9.87
CA LYS A 752 -1.60 -35.39 -10.51
C LYS A 752 -0.45 -36.38 -10.40
#